data_AF-A0A2K5P2D1-F1
#
_entry.id   AF-A0A2K5P2D1-F1
#
_cell.length_a   1.000
_cell.length_b   1.000
_cell.length_c   1.000
_cell.angle_alpha   90.00
_cell.angle_beta   90.00
_cell.angle_gamma   90.00
#
_symmetry.space_group_name_H-M   'P 1'
#
loop_
_entity.id
_entity.type
_entity.pdbx_description
1 polymer ?
#
loop_
_entity_poly.entity_id
_entity_poly.type
_entity_poly.pdbx_seq_one_letter_code
_entity_poly.pdbx_strand_id
1 'polypeptide(L)'
;MGSGGVVHCRCAKCFCYPTKRRIRRRPRNLTILSLPEDVLFHILKWLSVEDILAVRAVHSQLKDLVDNHASVWACASFQELWPSPGNLKLFERAAEKGNFEAAVKLGIAYLYNEGLSVSDEARAEVNGLKASRFFSLAERLNVGAAPFIWLFIRPPWSVSGSCCKAVVHESLRAECQLQRTHKASILHCLGRVLSLFEDEEKQQQARDLFEEAAHQGCLTSSYLLWESDRRTDVSDPGRCLHSFRKVRDYAAKGCWEAQLSLAKACANGNQLGLEVRASNEIVCQLFQASQAVSKQQVFSVQKGLNDTMRYILIDWLVEVATMKDFTSLCLHLTVECVDRYLRRRLVPRYRLQLLGIACMVICTRFISKEILTIREAVWLTDNTYKYEDLVRMMGEIVSALEGKIRVPTVVDYKEVLLALVPVELRTQHLCSFLCELSLLHTSLSAYAPARLAAAALLLARLTHRQTQPWTTQLWDLTGFSYEDLIPCVLSLHKKCFHDDAPKDYRQVSLTAVKQRFEDKRYGEISQEKVLSYSQLCAALGVTQDSPDPPTFLSTGEIHTFLSSPSGRRTKRKRENSLQEDRGSFVTTPTAELSSQEETLLGSFLDWSLDCCSGYEGDQESEGEKEGDVTAPSGILDVTVVCLNPEQHCCQESSDEEACPEDERPQDPQVPALDTQIPATPGPKSLLCTSPEPGKDVTTSGYSSVSTTSPTSSVDGGLGVLPRPTSVLSLDSDSHTQPCHHQARKSCLQCRPPSPPESSVPRQQVKRINLCIHSEEEDTNLGLVRL
;
A
#
# COMPACT_ATOMS: atom_id res chain seq x y z
N MET A 1 -50.41 79.70 47.54
CA MET A 1 -50.51 79.52 49.00
C MET A 1 -50.15 78.07 49.33
N GLY A 2 -49.75 77.77 50.57
CA GLY A 2 -49.45 76.39 51.01
C GLY A 2 -47.97 76.02 50.94
N SER A 3 -47.19 76.43 51.94
CA SER A 3 -45.81 75.97 52.13
C SER A 3 -45.79 74.58 52.79
N GLY A 4 -44.96 73.66 52.30
CA GLY A 4 -44.82 72.32 52.87
C GLY A 4 -43.46 71.72 52.53
N GLY A 5 -42.42 72.10 53.28
CA GLY A 5 -41.05 71.68 53.01
C GLY A 5 -40.76 70.23 53.43
N VAL A 6 -40.21 69.42 52.52
CA VAL A 6 -39.66 68.10 52.83
C VAL A 6 -38.15 68.12 52.59
N VAL A 7 -37.38 67.95 53.66
CA VAL A 7 -35.90 67.98 53.58
C VAL A 7 -35.40 66.64 53.02
N HIS A 8 -35.02 66.62 51.73
CA HIS A 8 -34.40 65.45 51.12
C HIS A 8 -32.95 65.27 51.61
N CYS A 9 -32.73 64.27 52.45
CA CYS A 9 -31.42 63.88 52.95
C CYS A 9 -30.48 63.46 51.82
N ARG A 10 -29.39 64.20 51.61
CA ARG A 10 -28.36 63.92 50.58
C ARG A 10 -27.29 62.93 51.06
N CYS A 11 -27.66 61.89 51.82
CA CYS A 11 -26.70 60.83 52.20
C CYS A 11 -26.66 59.72 51.13
N ALA A 12 -25.47 59.17 50.90
CA ALA A 12 -25.24 58.16 49.85
C ALA A 12 -25.93 56.81 50.09
N LYS A 13 -26.67 56.64 51.20
CA LYS A 13 -27.39 55.41 51.55
C LYS A 13 -28.86 55.39 51.09
N CYS A 14 -29.42 56.52 50.65
CA CYS A 14 -30.84 56.62 50.26
C CYS A 14 -31.11 56.38 48.76
N PHE A 15 -30.09 56.28 47.91
CA PHE A 15 -30.25 55.88 46.52
C PHE A 15 -30.29 54.35 46.39
N CYS A 16 -31.49 53.78 46.48
CA CYS A 16 -31.72 52.40 46.03
C CYS A 16 -31.50 52.31 44.53
N TYR A 17 -30.30 51.86 44.11
CA TYR A 17 -30.07 51.44 42.73
C TYR A 17 -31.13 50.41 42.35
N PRO A 18 -31.88 50.59 41.23
CA PRO A 18 -32.67 49.50 40.70
C PRO A 18 -31.69 48.38 40.36
N THR A 19 -31.83 47.23 41.02
CA THR A 19 -30.96 46.09 40.78
C THR A 19 -31.09 45.70 39.31
N LYS A 20 -30.06 46.02 38.52
CA LYS A 20 -30.01 45.63 37.11
C LYS A 20 -30.22 44.12 37.08
N ARG A 21 -31.42 43.68 36.67
CA ARG A 21 -31.72 42.27 36.41
C ARG A 21 -30.63 41.82 35.45
N ARG A 22 -29.65 41.06 35.95
CA ARG A 22 -28.66 40.40 35.10
C ARG A 22 -29.47 39.40 34.30
N ILE A 23 -29.93 39.83 33.13
CA ILE A 23 -30.29 38.94 32.05
C ILE A 23 -29.01 38.13 31.82
N ARG A 24 -28.96 36.93 32.39
CA ARG A 24 -28.07 35.88 31.91
C ARG A 24 -28.44 35.77 30.44
N ARG A 25 -27.63 36.36 29.56
CA ARG A 25 -27.61 35.95 28.16
C ARG A 25 -27.47 34.44 28.24
N ARG A 26 -28.50 33.71 27.83
CA ARG A 26 -28.37 32.26 27.64
C ARG A 26 -27.11 32.09 26.78
N PRO A 27 -26.20 31.13 27.09
CA PRO A 27 -25.12 30.85 26.15
C PRO A 27 -25.76 30.66 24.78
N ARG A 28 -25.19 31.26 23.73
CA ARG A 28 -25.67 30.96 22.38
C ARG A 28 -25.43 29.46 22.21
N ASN A 29 -26.51 28.70 22.06
CA ASN A 29 -26.41 27.27 21.74
C ASN A 29 -25.79 27.20 20.35
N LEU A 30 -24.47 27.02 20.30
CA LEU A 30 -23.74 26.85 19.05
C LEU A 30 -24.12 25.49 18.49
N THR A 31 -25.05 25.50 17.53
CA THR A 31 -25.40 24.34 16.72
C THR A 31 -24.32 24.13 15.65
N ILE A 32 -24.26 22.94 15.06
CA ILE A 32 -23.34 22.66 13.95
C ILE A 32 -23.53 23.66 12.79
N LEU A 33 -24.77 24.06 12.50
CA LEU A 33 -25.17 25.10 11.54
C LEU A 33 -24.66 26.53 11.85
N SER A 34 -24.03 26.74 13.02
CA SER A 34 -23.44 28.04 13.41
C SER A 34 -21.91 28.07 13.28
N LEU A 35 -21.31 27.01 12.74
CA LEU A 35 -19.88 26.93 12.42
C LEU A 35 -19.61 27.47 11.01
N PRO A 36 -18.43 28.05 10.73
CA PRO A 36 -18.00 28.38 9.37
C PRO A 36 -17.92 27.15 8.47
N GLU A 37 -18.14 27.34 7.17
CA GLU A 37 -18.09 26.26 6.16
C GLU A 37 -16.77 25.50 6.16
N ASP A 38 -15.62 26.18 6.33
CA ASP A 38 -14.29 25.54 6.46
C ASP A 38 -14.24 24.49 7.58
N VAL A 39 -14.92 24.77 8.70
CA VAL A 39 -14.99 23.86 9.85
C VAL A 39 -15.94 22.70 9.55
N LEU A 40 -17.03 22.95 8.83
CA LEU A 40 -17.95 21.91 8.37
C LEU A 40 -17.28 20.98 7.35
N PHE A 41 -16.54 21.50 6.36
CA PHE A 41 -15.73 20.69 5.45
C PHE A 41 -14.67 19.88 6.19
N HIS A 42 -14.02 20.47 7.20
CA HIS A 42 -13.05 19.74 8.02
C HIS A 42 -13.70 18.61 8.82
N ILE A 43 -14.94 18.76 9.29
CA ILE A 43 -15.70 17.68 9.95
C ILE A 43 -16.11 16.61 8.94
N LEU A 44 -16.77 17.00 7.83
CA LEU A 44 -17.26 16.09 6.79
C LEU A 44 -16.14 15.23 6.19
N LYS A 45 -14.91 15.76 6.09
CA LYS A 45 -13.72 15.04 5.60
C LYS A 45 -13.38 13.76 6.38
N TRP A 46 -13.80 13.63 7.64
CA TRP A 46 -13.51 12.46 8.48
C TRP A 46 -14.70 11.48 8.63
N LEU A 47 -15.80 11.74 7.93
CA LEU A 47 -17.02 10.93 7.99
C LEU A 47 -17.03 9.81 6.94
N SER A 48 -17.80 8.75 7.19
CA SER A 48 -18.13 7.78 6.15
C SER A 48 -19.11 8.38 5.13
N VAL A 49 -19.22 7.79 3.95
CA VAL A 49 -20.26 8.19 2.98
C VAL A 49 -21.69 8.00 3.55
N GLU A 50 -21.91 7.04 4.45
CA GLU A 50 -23.20 6.83 5.13
C GLU A 50 -23.50 7.98 6.10
N ASP A 51 -22.51 8.37 6.92
CA ASP A 51 -22.61 9.53 7.82
C ASP A 51 -22.84 10.83 7.04
N ILE A 52 -22.18 11.01 5.89
CA ILE A 52 -22.36 12.18 5.02
C ILE A 52 -23.78 12.21 4.44
N LEU A 53 -24.33 11.06 4.03
CA LEU A 53 -25.72 10.96 3.57
C LEU A 53 -26.73 11.18 4.71
N ALA A 54 -26.42 10.76 5.94
CA ALA A 54 -27.22 11.08 7.11
C ALA A 54 -27.20 12.59 7.43
N VAL A 55 -26.02 13.23 7.42
CA VAL A 55 -25.87 14.68 7.60
C VAL A 55 -26.61 15.47 6.52
N ARG A 56 -26.53 15.02 5.26
CA ARG A 56 -27.28 15.56 4.11
C ARG A 56 -28.81 15.51 4.33
N ALA A 57 -29.32 14.51 5.04
CA ALA A 57 -30.75 14.35 5.31
C ALA A 57 -31.28 15.23 6.47
N VAL A 58 -30.41 15.82 7.30
CA VAL A 58 -30.81 16.53 8.54
C VAL A 58 -31.27 17.97 8.31
N HIS A 59 -30.73 18.69 7.33
CA HIS A 59 -31.06 20.11 7.11
C HIS A 59 -30.76 20.57 5.69
N SER A 60 -31.53 21.52 5.14
CA SER A 60 -31.33 22.06 3.78
C SER A 60 -29.91 22.58 3.56
N GLN A 61 -29.42 23.48 4.43
CA GLN A 61 -28.05 24.00 4.32
C GLN A 61 -26.97 22.90 4.33
N LEU A 62 -27.20 21.76 5.01
CA LEU A 62 -26.27 20.63 5.02
C LEU A 62 -26.41 19.78 3.76
N LYS A 63 -27.64 19.66 3.22
CA LYS A 63 -27.89 19.09 1.89
C LYS A 63 -27.15 19.89 0.81
N ASP A 64 -27.29 21.21 0.80
CA ASP A 64 -26.70 22.11 -0.20
C ASP A 64 -25.16 22.08 -0.10
N LEU A 65 -24.61 22.09 1.11
CA LEU A 65 -23.18 21.93 1.38
C LEU A 65 -22.63 20.59 0.86
N VAL A 66 -23.34 19.49 1.10
CA VAL A 66 -22.93 18.15 0.65
C VAL A 66 -23.13 17.99 -0.86
N ASP A 67 -24.23 18.47 -1.44
CA ASP A 67 -24.52 18.22 -2.86
C ASP A 67 -23.68 19.06 -3.82
N ASN A 68 -23.39 20.31 -3.48
CA ASN A 68 -22.70 21.24 -4.37
C ASN A 68 -21.16 21.17 -4.29
N HIS A 69 -20.59 20.85 -3.12
CA HIS A 69 -19.13 20.92 -2.93
C HIS A 69 -18.42 19.61 -3.26
N ALA A 70 -17.66 19.61 -4.37
CA ALA A 70 -16.85 18.48 -4.81
C ALA A 70 -15.84 17.98 -3.74
N SER A 71 -15.32 18.88 -2.90
CA SER A 71 -14.37 18.57 -1.82
C SER A 71 -14.91 17.57 -0.79
N VAL A 72 -16.23 17.58 -0.53
CA VAL A 72 -16.89 16.62 0.37
C VAL A 72 -16.80 15.21 -0.23
N TRP A 73 -17.24 15.07 -1.49
CA TRP A 73 -17.22 13.80 -2.21
C TRP A 73 -15.80 13.28 -2.48
N ALA A 74 -14.85 14.17 -2.76
CA ALA A 74 -13.42 13.83 -2.92
C ALA A 74 -12.79 13.24 -1.64
N CYS A 75 -13.29 13.64 -0.46
CA CYS A 75 -12.77 13.21 0.83
C CYS A 75 -13.58 12.09 1.52
N ALA A 76 -14.81 11.82 1.08
CA ALA A 76 -15.69 10.82 1.69
C ALA A 76 -15.05 9.42 1.70
N SER A 77 -14.94 8.77 2.86
CA SER A 77 -14.44 7.39 2.91
C SER A 77 -15.58 6.39 2.80
N PHE A 78 -15.39 5.38 1.97
CA PHE A 78 -16.37 4.30 1.76
C PHE A 78 -16.18 3.16 2.77
N GLN A 79 -14.98 3.02 3.35
CA GLN A 79 -14.66 1.98 4.36
C GLN A 79 -15.00 0.59 3.81
N GLU A 80 -15.63 -0.31 4.56
CA GLU A 80 -15.96 -1.66 4.10
C GLU A 80 -17.07 -1.71 3.01
N LEU A 81 -17.54 -0.57 2.48
CA LEU A 81 -18.49 -0.53 1.35
C LEU A 81 -17.80 -0.80 0.01
N TRP A 82 -18.48 -1.61 -0.80
CA TRP A 82 -18.10 -1.99 -2.16
C TRP A 82 -19.15 -1.52 -3.20
N PRO A 83 -18.76 -1.26 -4.46
CA PRO A 83 -19.70 -0.98 -5.55
C PRO A 83 -20.73 -2.09 -5.79
N SER A 84 -21.98 -1.70 -5.96
CA SER A 84 -23.13 -2.57 -6.26
C SER A 84 -24.23 -1.79 -6.98
N PRO A 85 -25.19 -2.42 -7.69
CA PRO A 85 -26.25 -1.71 -8.41
C PRO A 85 -27.03 -0.68 -7.57
N GLY A 86 -27.20 -0.92 -6.27
CA GLY A 86 -27.90 -0.01 -5.35
C GLY A 86 -27.09 1.24 -4.94
N ASN A 87 -25.75 1.19 -4.96
CA ASN A 87 -24.89 2.29 -4.53
C ASN A 87 -23.95 2.83 -5.63
N LEU A 88 -23.94 2.22 -6.82
CA LEU A 88 -23.03 2.53 -7.93
C LEU A 88 -22.94 4.03 -8.24
N LYS A 89 -24.09 4.72 -8.33
CA LYS A 89 -24.16 6.17 -8.62
C LYS A 89 -23.46 7.03 -7.56
N LEU A 90 -23.33 6.57 -6.31
CA LEU A 90 -22.58 7.26 -5.24
C LEU A 90 -21.08 7.11 -5.43
N PHE A 91 -20.62 5.90 -5.79
CA PHE A 91 -19.22 5.65 -6.16
C PHE A 91 -18.82 6.43 -7.42
N GLU A 92 -19.63 6.40 -8.48
CA GLU A 92 -19.39 7.12 -9.72
C GLU A 92 -19.30 8.63 -9.46
N ARG A 93 -20.28 9.21 -8.74
CA ARG A 93 -20.25 10.62 -8.32
C ARG A 93 -19.00 10.96 -7.53
N ALA A 94 -18.60 10.12 -6.58
CA ALA A 94 -17.42 10.39 -5.75
C ALA A 94 -16.12 10.34 -6.57
N ALA A 95 -15.95 9.32 -7.41
CA ALA A 95 -14.81 9.21 -8.31
C ALA A 95 -14.73 10.43 -9.25
N GLU A 96 -15.84 10.84 -9.87
CA GLU A 96 -15.91 12.03 -10.74
C GLU A 96 -15.68 13.37 -10.01
N LYS A 97 -15.80 13.42 -8.67
CA LYS A 97 -15.36 14.57 -7.86
C LYS A 97 -13.91 14.45 -7.35
N GLY A 98 -13.18 13.41 -7.74
CA GLY A 98 -11.75 13.23 -7.43
C GLY A 98 -11.46 12.27 -6.26
N ASN A 99 -12.40 11.39 -5.89
CA ASN A 99 -12.19 10.43 -4.82
C ASN A 99 -11.37 9.21 -5.29
N PHE A 100 -10.15 9.07 -4.75
CA PHE A 100 -9.26 7.95 -5.06
C PHE A 100 -9.78 6.59 -4.56
N GLU A 101 -10.40 6.54 -3.37
CA GLU A 101 -10.97 5.29 -2.82
C GLU A 101 -12.07 4.76 -3.73
N ALA A 102 -12.98 5.62 -4.19
CA ALA A 102 -14.04 5.25 -5.11
C ALA A 102 -13.50 4.84 -6.49
N ALA A 103 -12.52 5.57 -7.04
CA ALA A 103 -11.93 5.25 -8.35
C ALA A 103 -11.22 3.89 -8.36
N VAL A 104 -10.42 3.57 -7.34
CA VAL A 104 -9.76 2.26 -7.21
C VAL A 104 -10.79 1.14 -7.08
N LYS A 105 -11.79 1.29 -6.21
CA LYS A 105 -12.82 0.28 -6.00
C LYS A 105 -13.65 0.02 -7.26
N LEU A 106 -14.05 1.06 -7.99
CA LEU A 106 -14.74 0.91 -9.27
C LEU A 106 -13.87 0.24 -10.34
N GLY A 107 -12.58 0.62 -10.46
CA GLY A 107 -11.67 -0.01 -11.41
C GLY A 107 -11.56 -1.52 -11.20
N ILE A 108 -11.39 -1.94 -9.94
CA ILE A 108 -11.27 -3.35 -9.55
C ILE A 108 -12.61 -4.09 -9.68
N ALA A 109 -13.72 -3.49 -9.22
CA ALA A 109 -15.06 -4.06 -9.32
C ALA A 109 -15.48 -4.30 -10.78
N TYR A 110 -15.20 -3.37 -11.69
CA TYR A 110 -15.44 -3.60 -13.12
C TYR A 110 -14.48 -4.65 -13.70
N LEU A 111 -13.17 -4.55 -13.45
CA LEU A 111 -12.18 -5.48 -14.01
C LEU A 111 -12.49 -6.95 -13.68
N TYR A 112 -12.87 -7.21 -12.43
CA TYR A 112 -13.17 -8.54 -11.90
C TYR A 112 -14.67 -8.86 -11.84
N ASN A 113 -15.54 -7.98 -12.39
CA ASN A 113 -16.98 -8.20 -12.48
C ASN A 113 -17.68 -8.41 -11.10
N GLU A 114 -17.08 -7.87 -10.04
CA GLU A 114 -17.44 -8.15 -8.64
C GLU A 114 -18.45 -7.12 -8.12
N GLY A 115 -19.55 -7.59 -7.53
CA GLY A 115 -20.64 -6.78 -6.98
C GLY A 115 -21.59 -6.19 -8.03
N LEU A 116 -21.28 -6.33 -9.33
CA LEU A 116 -21.94 -5.61 -10.43
C LEU A 116 -22.73 -6.55 -11.36
N SER A 117 -24.04 -6.33 -11.48
CA SER A 117 -24.94 -7.14 -12.32
C SER A 117 -24.95 -6.66 -13.79
N VAL A 118 -24.02 -7.15 -14.61
CA VAL A 118 -23.93 -6.84 -16.04
C VAL A 118 -24.28 -8.09 -16.87
N SER A 119 -25.15 -7.95 -17.88
CA SER A 119 -25.65 -9.04 -18.75
C SER A 119 -24.55 -9.67 -19.62
N ASP A 120 -24.66 -10.97 -19.89
CA ASP A 120 -23.55 -11.84 -20.32
C ASP A 120 -22.93 -11.55 -21.70
N GLU A 121 -23.71 -11.17 -22.70
CA GLU A 121 -23.26 -11.11 -24.10
C GLU A 121 -22.17 -10.06 -24.41
N ALA A 122 -21.88 -9.12 -23.49
CA ALA A 122 -20.88 -8.07 -23.70
C ALA A 122 -20.04 -7.70 -22.46
N ARG A 123 -20.04 -8.54 -21.40
CA ARG A 123 -19.49 -8.16 -20.07
C ARG A 123 -18.06 -7.63 -20.13
N ALA A 124 -17.14 -8.34 -20.78
CA ALA A 124 -15.72 -8.05 -20.66
C ALA A 124 -15.25 -6.80 -21.42
N GLU A 125 -15.87 -6.45 -22.56
CA GLU A 125 -15.54 -5.21 -23.27
C GLU A 125 -16.09 -3.99 -22.51
N VAL A 126 -17.39 -4.01 -22.16
CA VAL A 126 -18.04 -2.91 -21.43
C VAL A 126 -17.39 -2.70 -20.06
N ASN A 127 -17.10 -3.77 -19.33
CA ASN A 127 -16.40 -3.67 -18.05
C ASN A 127 -14.94 -3.26 -18.22
N GLY A 128 -14.24 -3.72 -19.25
CA GLY A 128 -12.86 -3.30 -19.54
C GLY A 128 -12.76 -1.79 -19.83
N LEU A 129 -13.64 -1.25 -20.66
CA LEU A 129 -13.70 0.18 -20.93
C LEU A 129 -14.01 1.02 -19.68
N LYS A 130 -14.92 0.54 -18.82
CA LYS A 130 -15.23 1.21 -17.54
C LYS A 130 -14.09 1.11 -16.53
N ALA A 131 -13.48 -0.06 -16.38
CA ALA A 131 -12.31 -0.27 -15.53
C ALA A 131 -11.14 0.63 -15.96
N SER A 132 -10.88 0.72 -17.26
CA SER A 132 -9.89 1.64 -17.86
C SER A 132 -10.13 3.09 -17.44
N ARG A 133 -11.36 3.61 -17.61
CA ARG A 133 -11.75 4.97 -17.19
C ARG A 133 -11.41 5.23 -15.72
N PHE A 134 -11.74 4.30 -14.82
CA PHE A 134 -11.53 4.48 -13.38
C PHE A 134 -10.07 4.23 -12.93
N PHE A 135 -9.34 3.31 -13.55
CA PHE A 135 -7.90 3.14 -13.31
C PHE A 135 -7.08 4.34 -13.79
N SER A 136 -7.37 4.85 -14.99
CA SER A 136 -6.77 6.07 -15.53
C SER A 136 -7.06 7.29 -14.65
N LEU A 137 -8.26 7.38 -14.07
CA LEU A 137 -8.60 8.39 -13.07
C LEU A 137 -7.82 8.20 -11.75
N ALA A 138 -7.70 6.97 -11.25
CA ALA A 138 -6.96 6.67 -10.02
C ALA A 138 -5.46 7.03 -10.13
N GLU A 139 -4.81 6.72 -11.26
CA GLU A 139 -3.42 7.12 -11.53
C GLU A 139 -3.26 8.64 -11.66
N ARG A 140 -4.22 9.35 -12.30
CA ARG A 140 -4.21 10.82 -12.37
C ARG A 140 -4.39 11.50 -11.01
N LEU A 141 -5.16 10.89 -10.10
CA LEU A 141 -5.37 11.40 -8.74
C LEU A 141 -4.18 11.15 -7.80
N ASN A 142 -3.27 10.21 -8.14
CA ASN A 142 -2.25 9.70 -7.22
C ASN A 142 -0.80 9.96 -7.67
N VAL A 143 -0.53 11.18 -8.15
CA VAL A 143 0.79 11.63 -8.65
C VAL A 143 1.95 11.45 -7.63
N GLY A 144 1.64 11.27 -6.34
CA GLY A 144 2.61 11.04 -5.26
C GLY A 144 2.90 9.56 -4.95
N ALA A 145 2.53 8.62 -5.81
CA ALA A 145 2.83 7.19 -5.67
C ALA A 145 3.55 6.64 -6.91
N ALA A 146 4.18 5.47 -6.76
CA ALA A 146 4.61 4.70 -7.93
C ALA A 146 3.37 4.15 -8.66
N PRO A 147 3.29 4.23 -10.01
CA PRO A 147 2.15 3.72 -10.75
C PRO A 147 1.94 2.22 -10.51
N PHE A 148 0.69 1.82 -10.31
CA PHE A 148 0.33 0.52 -9.73
C PHE A 148 -0.73 -0.25 -10.53
N ILE A 149 -1.54 0.39 -11.37
CA ILE A 149 -2.66 -0.30 -12.05
C ILE A 149 -2.21 -1.48 -12.94
N TRP A 150 -0.97 -1.44 -13.43
CA TRP A 150 -0.32 -2.53 -14.18
C TRP A 150 -0.31 -3.88 -13.42
N LEU A 151 -0.36 -3.87 -12.07
CA LEU A 151 -0.38 -5.10 -11.27
C LEU A 151 -1.68 -5.89 -11.44
N PHE A 152 -2.78 -5.24 -11.79
CA PHE A 152 -4.09 -5.86 -11.98
C PHE A 152 -4.31 -6.38 -13.41
N ILE A 153 -3.68 -5.73 -14.40
CA ILE A 153 -3.81 -6.06 -15.83
C ILE A 153 -2.63 -6.87 -16.39
N ARG A 154 -1.89 -7.58 -15.50
CA ARG A 154 -0.76 -8.43 -15.90
C ARG A 154 -1.17 -9.47 -16.95
N PRO A 155 -0.27 -9.82 -17.89
CA PRO A 155 -0.45 -10.91 -18.83
C PRO A 155 -0.11 -12.28 -18.18
N PRO A 156 -0.24 -13.42 -18.90
CA PRO A 156 -0.95 -13.58 -20.17
C PRO A 156 -2.42 -13.17 -20.10
N TRP A 157 -3.01 -12.91 -21.27
CA TRP A 157 -4.44 -12.74 -21.44
C TRP A 157 -4.96 -13.84 -22.36
N SER A 158 -6.23 -14.17 -22.22
CA SER A 158 -6.86 -15.21 -23.04
C SER A 158 -6.84 -14.87 -24.54
N VAL A 159 -6.52 -15.87 -25.34
CA VAL A 159 -6.46 -15.79 -26.81
C VAL A 159 -7.81 -16.08 -27.48
N SER A 160 -8.80 -16.61 -26.74
CA SER A 160 -10.12 -17.00 -27.27
C SER A 160 -11.08 -15.82 -27.49
N GLY A 161 -10.83 -14.68 -26.83
CA GLY A 161 -11.52 -13.41 -27.07
C GLY A 161 -12.15 -12.79 -25.82
N SER A 162 -12.16 -11.45 -25.76
CA SER A 162 -12.81 -10.65 -24.71
C SER A 162 -12.28 -10.87 -23.27
N CYS A 163 -10.97 -10.72 -23.05
CA CYS A 163 -10.41 -10.63 -21.69
C CYS A 163 -10.48 -9.19 -21.14
N CYS A 164 -11.09 -8.98 -19.97
CA CYS A 164 -11.20 -7.65 -19.33
C CYS A 164 -9.83 -6.96 -19.18
N LYS A 165 -8.78 -7.70 -18.78
CA LYS A 165 -7.42 -7.17 -18.58
C LYS A 165 -6.81 -6.65 -19.89
N ALA A 166 -7.02 -7.36 -21.00
CA ALA A 166 -6.59 -6.94 -22.34
C ALA A 166 -7.35 -5.69 -22.83
N VAL A 167 -8.68 -5.64 -22.64
CA VAL A 167 -9.49 -4.47 -23.01
C VAL A 167 -9.05 -3.22 -22.23
N VAL A 168 -8.73 -3.34 -20.94
CA VAL A 168 -8.15 -2.23 -20.18
C VAL A 168 -6.81 -1.79 -20.77
N HIS A 169 -5.91 -2.73 -21.11
CA HIS A 169 -4.61 -2.39 -21.70
C HIS A 169 -4.75 -1.61 -23.02
N GLU A 170 -5.54 -2.11 -23.97
CA GLU A 170 -5.73 -1.44 -25.26
C GLU A 170 -6.51 -0.12 -25.12
N SER A 171 -7.47 -0.03 -24.20
CA SER A 171 -8.17 1.22 -23.89
C SER A 171 -7.24 2.29 -23.31
N LEU A 172 -6.35 1.93 -22.38
CA LEU A 172 -5.34 2.84 -21.84
C LEU A 172 -4.30 3.22 -22.91
N ARG A 173 -3.92 2.30 -23.81
CA ARG A 173 -3.07 2.58 -24.98
C ARG A 173 -3.74 3.58 -25.93
N ALA A 174 -5.03 3.45 -26.19
CA ALA A 174 -5.81 4.39 -27.01
C ALA A 174 -5.97 5.78 -26.36
N GLU A 175 -6.26 5.85 -25.04
CA GLU A 175 -6.22 7.13 -24.30
C GLU A 175 -4.83 7.76 -24.40
N CYS A 176 -3.77 6.95 -24.32
CA CYS A 176 -2.38 7.34 -24.51
C CYS A 176 -2.03 7.84 -25.93
N GLN A 177 -2.86 7.60 -26.95
CA GLN A 177 -2.71 8.22 -28.28
C GLN A 177 -3.51 9.52 -28.44
N LEU A 178 -4.72 9.62 -27.86
CA LEU A 178 -5.67 10.71 -28.14
C LEU A 178 -5.38 12.05 -27.43
N GLN A 179 -5.19 12.04 -26.11
CA GLN A 179 -4.94 13.26 -25.33
C GLN A 179 -3.45 13.70 -25.41
N ARG A 180 -3.03 14.81 -24.80
CA ARG A 180 -1.59 15.23 -24.78
C ARG A 180 -1.02 15.63 -23.41
N THR A 181 -1.78 15.47 -22.33
CA THR A 181 -1.43 15.99 -21.00
C THR A 181 -1.47 14.90 -19.93
N HIS A 182 -0.46 14.86 -19.07
CA HIS A 182 -0.38 14.04 -17.84
C HIS A 182 -0.60 12.53 -18.04
N LYS A 183 0.22 11.87 -18.88
CA LYS A 183 0.14 10.42 -19.18
C LYS A 183 1.27 9.57 -18.58
N ALA A 184 2.27 10.19 -17.96
CA ALA A 184 3.52 9.54 -17.54
C ALA A 184 3.33 8.27 -16.67
N SER A 185 2.29 8.23 -15.81
CA SER A 185 1.93 7.06 -15.00
C SER A 185 1.27 5.95 -15.81
N ILE A 186 0.35 6.28 -16.72
CA ILE A 186 -0.33 5.31 -17.61
C ILE A 186 0.69 4.70 -18.58
N LEU A 187 1.58 5.51 -19.17
CA LEU A 187 2.67 5.05 -20.03
C LEU A 187 3.64 4.13 -19.28
N HIS A 188 3.99 4.44 -18.02
CA HIS A 188 4.75 3.52 -17.17
C HIS A 188 4.00 2.20 -17.00
N CYS A 189 2.68 2.23 -16.74
CA CYS A 189 1.88 1.03 -16.54
C CYS A 189 1.81 0.15 -17.79
N LEU A 190 1.61 0.73 -18.98
CA LEU A 190 1.66 0.02 -20.26
C LEU A 190 3.06 -0.59 -20.51
N GLY A 191 4.13 0.18 -20.28
CA GLY A 191 5.50 -0.33 -20.36
C GLY A 191 5.76 -1.48 -19.39
N ARG A 192 5.27 -1.41 -18.15
CA ARG A 192 5.37 -2.50 -17.17
C ARG A 192 4.65 -3.76 -17.63
N VAL A 193 3.45 -3.64 -18.21
CA VAL A 193 2.72 -4.78 -18.80
C VAL A 193 3.51 -5.41 -19.94
N LEU A 194 4.00 -4.62 -20.89
CA LEU A 194 4.76 -5.15 -22.02
C LEU A 194 6.09 -5.79 -21.59
N SER A 195 6.75 -5.25 -20.56
CA SER A 195 7.99 -5.80 -20.00
C SER A 195 7.84 -7.17 -19.30
N LEU A 196 6.63 -7.69 -19.15
CA LEU A 196 6.35 -9.03 -18.62
C LEU A 196 6.27 -10.12 -19.70
N PHE A 197 6.22 -9.77 -20.99
CA PHE A 197 6.33 -10.74 -22.08
C PHE A 197 7.81 -11.02 -22.39
N GLU A 198 8.15 -12.23 -22.84
CA GLU A 198 9.53 -12.61 -23.18
C GLU A 198 9.91 -12.31 -24.64
N ASP A 199 8.97 -11.74 -25.39
CA ASP A 199 9.07 -11.33 -26.78
C ASP A 199 9.89 -10.04 -26.96
N GLU A 200 10.89 -10.05 -27.86
CA GLU A 200 11.81 -8.92 -28.05
C GLU A 200 11.13 -7.66 -28.60
N GLU A 201 10.10 -7.79 -29.45
CA GLU A 201 9.36 -6.65 -29.99
C GLU A 201 8.58 -5.95 -28.86
N LYS A 202 7.90 -6.71 -28.01
CA LYS A 202 7.20 -6.19 -26.81
C LYS A 202 8.16 -5.59 -25.80
N GLN A 203 9.37 -6.14 -25.64
CA GLN A 203 10.40 -5.52 -24.78
C GLN A 203 10.90 -4.19 -25.36
N GLN A 204 11.05 -4.06 -26.68
CA GLN A 204 11.35 -2.76 -27.30
C GLN A 204 10.19 -1.78 -27.15
N GLN A 205 8.94 -2.19 -27.43
CA GLN A 205 7.76 -1.35 -27.18
C GLN A 205 7.64 -0.91 -25.70
N ALA A 206 8.00 -1.80 -24.75
CA ALA A 206 8.06 -1.45 -23.33
C ALA A 206 9.10 -0.36 -23.05
N ARG A 207 10.29 -0.49 -23.65
CA ARG A 207 11.35 0.51 -23.55
C ARG A 207 10.91 1.88 -24.09
N ASP A 208 10.32 1.91 -25.29
CA ASP A 208 9.85 3.15 -25.93
C ASP A 208 8.81 3.87 -25.05
N LEU A 209 7.89 3.11 -24.43
CA LEU A 209 6.90 3.64 -23.48
C LEU A 209 7.54 4.16 -22.19
N PHE A 210 8.60 3.52 -21.69
CA PHE A 210 9.36 4.05 -20.55
C PHE A 210 10.14 5.32 -20.90
N GLU A 211 10.68 5.43 -22.12
CA GLU A 211 11.42 6.63 -22.58
C GLU A 211 10.46 7.82 -22.71
N GLU A 212 9.28 7.65 -23.33
CA GLU A 212 8.24 8.69 -23.37
C GLU A 212 7.69 9.03 -21.96
N ALA A 213 7.47 8.03 -21.10
CA ALA A 213 7.09 8.29 -19.71
C ALA A 213 8.17 9.08 -18.94
N ALA A 214 9.45 8.83 -19.21
CA ALA A 214 10.57 9.56 -18.60
C ALA A 214 10.67 11.00 -19.13
N HIS A 215 10.44 11.23 -20.43
CA HIS A 215 10.32 12.58 -21.00
C HIS A 215 9.17 13.38 -20.38
N GLN A 216 8.04 12.73 -20.08
CA GLN A 216 6.92 13.31 -19.33
C GLN A 216 7.15 13.38 -17.80
N GLY A 217 8.34 13.04 -17.31
CA GLY A 217 8.75 13.26 -15.92
C GLY A 217 8.55 12.09 -14.94
N CYS A 218 8.19 10.88 -15.41
CA CYS A 218 8.07 9.71 -14.54
C CYS A 218 9.45 9.25 -14.04
N LEU A 219 9.79 9.59 -12.79
CA LEU A 219 11.04 9.17 -12.14
C LEU A 219 11.19 7.65 -12.09
N THR A 220 10.10 6.89 -11.91
CA THR A 220 10.13 5.43 -11.87
C THR A 220 10.52 4.83 -13.23
N SER A 221 10.00 5.37 -14.34
CA SER A 221 10.46 4.97 -15.68
C SER A 221 11.91 5.39 -15.94
N SER A 222 12.29 6.60 -15.52
CA SER A 222 13.69 7.08 -15.64
C SER A 222 14.68 6.17 -14.89
N TYR A 223 14.30 5.67 -13.72
CA TYR A 223 15.09 4.71 -12.95
C TYR A 223 15.17 3.34 -13.64
N LEU A 224 14.05 2.78 -14.12
CA LEU A 224 14.04 1.47 -14.77
C LEU A 224 14.92 1.42 -16.03
N LEU A 225 14.86 2.46 -16.88
CA LEU A 225 15.74 2.59 -18.05
C LEU A 225 17.22 2.65 -17.65
N TRP A 226 17.53 3.35 -16.56
CA TRP A 226 18.89 3.36 -16.03
C TRP A 226 19.30 1.98 -15.49
N GLU A 227 18.39 1.26 -14.84
CA GLU A 227 18.66 -0.07 -14.28
C GLU A 227 18.91 -1.14 -15.36
N SER A 228 18.21 -1.06 -16.50
CA SER A 228 18.51 -1.89 -17.69
C SER A 228 19.84 -1.51 -18.32
N ASP A 229 20.08 -0.22 -18.55
CA ASP A 229 21.25 0.27 -19.30
C ASP A 229 22.54 0.17 -18.49
N ARG A 230 22.46 0.13 -17.16
CA ARG A 230 23.61 0.00 -16.25
C ARG A 230 24.55 -1.16 -16.61
N ARG A 231 24.03 -2.29 -17.13
CA ARG A 231 24.86 -3.44 -17.50
C ARG A 231 25.75 -3.15 -18.72
N THR A 232 25.27 -2.37 -19.69
CA THR A 232 26.05 -1.98 -20.88
C THR A 232 26.91 -0.75 -20.58
N ASP A 233 26.38 0.25 -19.88
CA ASP A 233 27.09 1.48 -19.48
C ASP A 233 28.37 1.21 -18.68
N VAL A 234 28.36 0.21 -17.76
CA VAL A 234 29.54 -0.13 -16.93
C VAL A 234 30.74 -0.65 -17.76
N SER A 235 30.52 -1.08 -19.02
CA SER A 235 31.58 -1.54 -19.91
C SER A 235 32.46 -0.42 -20.49
N ASP A 236 31.96 0.82 -20.53
CA ASP A 236 32.71 1.98 -21.03
C ASP A 236 32.86 3.05 -19.93
N PRO A 237 34.09 3.52 -19.59
CA PRO A 237 34.29 4.50 -18.52
C PRO A 237 33.52 5.82 -18.70
N GLY A 238 33.32 6.27 -19.95
CA GLY A 238 32.59 7.51 -20.24
C GLY A 238 31.09 7.37 -19.98
N ARG A 239 30.48 6.31 -20.51
CA ARG A 239 29.08 5.94 -20.26
C ARG A 239 28.82 5.66 -18.79
N CYS A 240 29.70 4.90 -18.13
CA CYS A 240 29.62 4.61 -16.70
C CYS A 240 29.52 5.88 -15.85
N LEU A 241 30.39 6.88 -16.08
CA LEU A 241 30.33 8.18 -15.41
C LEU A 241 29.06 8.99 -15.75
N HIS A 242 28.54 8.90 -16.97
CA HIS A 242 27.27 9.53 -17.34
C HIS A 242 26.07 8.84 -16.65
N SER A 243 26.09 7.52 -16.57
CA SER A 243 25.12 6.68 -15.87
C SER A 243 25.04 7.01 -14.38
N PHE A 244 26.20 7.18 -13.72
CA PHE A 244 26.24 7.60 -12.32
C PHE A 244 25.72 9.03 -12.08
N ARG A 245 25.88 9.95 -13.06
CA ARG A 245 25.23 11.26 -12.98
C ARG A 245 23.71 11.13 -13.04
N LYS A 246 23.16 10.33 -13.98
CA LYS A 246 21.71 10.05 -14.05
C LYS A 246 21.15 9.55 -12.71
N VAL A 247 21.72 8.49 -12.13
CA VAL A 247 21.17 7.91 -10.88
C VAL A 247 21.27 8.85 -9.69
N ARG A 248 22.35 9.63 -9.58
CA ARG A 248 22.49 10.68 -8.55
C ARG A 248 21.44 11.78 -8.72
N ASP A 249 21.20 12.20 -9.95
CA ASP A 249 20.23 13.26 -10.25
C ASP A 249 18.77 12.76 -10.09
N TYR A 250 18.51 11.44 -10.23
CA TYR A 250 17.23 10.82 -9.85
C TYR A 250 17.07 10.66 -8.33
N ALA A 251 18.14 10.29 -7.63
CA ALA A 251 18.17 10.19 -6.17
C ALA A 251 17.90 11.56 -5.51
N ALA A 252 18.46 12.64 -6.07
CA ALA A 252 18.21 14.02 -5.65
C ALA A 252 16.78 14.50 -5.93
N LYS A 253 16.09 13.93 -6.94
CA LYS A 253 14.65 14.17 -7.20
C LYS A 253 13.72 13.34 -6.31
N GLY A 254 14.26 12.53 -5.39
CA GLY A 254 13.48 11.77 -4.41
C GLY A 254 13.11 10.33 -4.80
N CYS A 255 13.66 9.78 -5.89
CA CYS A 255 13.55 8.35 -6.16
C CYS A 255 14.42 7.57 -5.17
N TRP A 256 13.79 6.81 -4.27
CA TRP A 256 14.46 6.08 -3.20
C TRP A 256 15.13 4.79 -3.71
N GLU A 257 14.63 4.20 -4.79
CA GLU A 257 15.29 3.12 -5.51
C GLU A 257 16.64 3.60 -6.09
N ALA A 258 16.67 4.81 -6.66
CA ALA A 258 17.91 5.46 -7.10
C ALA A 258 18.85 5.76 -5.92
N GLN A 259 18.34 6.16 -4.75
CA GLN A 259 19.16 6.38 -3.54
C GLN A 259 19.81 5.07 -3.05
N LEU A 260 19.06 3.96 -3.00
CA LEU A 260 19.60 2.64 -2.65
C LEU A 260 20.67 2.18 -3.65
N SER A 261 20.42 2.33 -4.95
CA SER A 261 21.35 1.89 -5.99
C SER A 261 22.60 2.79 -6.09
N LEU A 262 22.47 4.09 -5.81
CA LEU A 262 23.62 5.00 -5.63
C LEU A 262 24.45 4.61 -4.40
N ALA A 263 23.82 4.29 -3.27
CA ALA A 263 24.52 3.85 -2.07
C ALA A 263 25.25 2.51 -2.28
N LYS A 264 24.66 1.57 -3.03
CA LYS A 264 25.36 0.33 -3.46
C LYS A 264 26.55 0.63 -4.36
N ALA A 265 26.46 1.62 -5.25
CA ALA A 265 27.57 2.01 -6.12
C ALA A 265 28.76 2.61 -5.34
N CYS A 266 28.52 3.25 -4.19
CA CYS A 266 29.57 3.82 -3.33
C CYS A 266 30.59 2.77 -2.83
N ALA A 267 30.24 1.48 -2.83
CA ALA A 267 31.19 0.39 -2.55
C ALA A 267 32.38 0.37 -3.52
N ASN A 268 32.13 0.68 -4.80
CA ASN A 268 33.13 0.66 -5.87
C ASN A 268 33.78 2.05 -6.05
N GLY A 269 34.16 2.73 -4.96
CA GLY A 269 34.51 4.17 -4.96
C GLY A 269 35.42 4.66 -6.11
N ASN A 270 36.37 3.84 -6.56
CA ASN A 270 37.26 4.12 -7.71
C ASN A 270 36.50 4.39 -9.03
N GLN A 271 35.27 3.88 -9.21
CA GLN A 271 34.45 4.04 -10.42
C GLN A 271 33.72 5.38 -10.48
N LEU A 272 33.56 6.08 -9.34
CA LEU A 272 32.71 7.27 -9.23
C LEU A 272 33.47 8.58 -9.42
N GLY A 273 34.80 8.59 -9.24
CA GLY A 273 35.59 9.82 -9.19
C GLY A 273 35.25 10.75 -8.00
N LEU A 274 34.49 10.25 -7.03
CA LEU A 274 34.12 10.95 -5.80
C LEU A 274 35.17 10.70 -4.71
N GLU A 275 35.39 11.70 -3.86
CA GLU A 275 36.11 11.48 -2.61
C GLU A 275 35.36 10.48 -1.71
N VAL A 276 36.10 9.65 -0.98
CA VAL A 276 35.53 8.65 -0.05
C VAL A 276 34.58 9.31 0.97
N ARG A 277 34.87 10.54 1.40
CA ARG A 277 34.00 11.31 2.30
C ARG A 277 32.63 11.59 1.68
N ALA A 278 32.57 12.10 0.45
CA ALA A 278 31.32 12.38 -0.25
C ALA A 278 30.51 11.09 -0.51
N SER A 279 31.19 9.98 -0.84
CA SER A 279 30.55 8.66 -0.96
C SER A 279 29.95 8.19 0.37
N ASN A 280 30.68 8.33 1.48
CA ASN A 280 30.17 7.97 2.82
C ASN A 280 29.01 8.87 3.25
N GLU A 281 29.08 10.18 2.99
CA GLU A 281 28.00 11.13 3.28
C GLU A 281 26.68 10.78 2.58
N ILE A 282 26.73 10.30 1.32
CA ILE A 282 25.55 9.85 0.57
C ILE A 282 24.90 8.64 1.25
N VAL A 283 25.70 7.64 1.65
CA VAL A 283 25.19 6.46 2.37
C VAL A 283 24.64 6.85 3.74
N CYS A 284 25.35 7.72 4.47
CA CYS A 284 24.95 8.18 5.79
C CYS A 284 23.61 8.92 5.74
N GLN A 285 23.43 9.81 4.75
CA GLN A 285 22.14 10.50 4.52
C GLN A 285 21.00 9.52 4.28
N LEU A 286 21.20 8.47 3.46
CA LEU A 286 20.20 7.42 3.22
C LEU A 286 19.83 6.65 4.51
N PHE A 287 20.83 6.28 5.33
CA PHE A 287 20.60 5.52 6.57
C PHE A 287 19.96 6.37 7.67
N GLN A 288 20.35 7.64 7.80
CA GLN A 288 19.76 8.58 8.78
C GLN A 288 18.39 9.13 8.34
N ALA A 289 18.09 9.17 7.04
CA ALA A 289 16.75 9.48 6.53
C ALA A 289 15.74 8.36 6.76
N SER A 290 16.19 7.15 7.11
CA SER A 290 15.32 6.02 7.46
C SER A 290 14.59 6.31 8.77
N GLN A 291 13.28 6.53 8.70
CA GLN A 291 12.45 6.79 9.87
C GLN A 291 11.89 5.48 10.43
N ALA A 292 11.79 5.39 11.76
CA ALA A 292 10.95 4.38 12.40
C ALA A 292 9.49 4.62 12.02
N VAL A 293 8.71 3.53 11.92
CA VAL A 293 7.25 3.66 11.86
C VAL A 293 6.79 4.44 13.09
N SER A 294 5.90 5.41 12.88
CA SER A 294 5.37 6.32 13.91
C SER A 294 5.03 5.61 15.23
N LYS A 295 5.12 6.31 16.36
CA LYS A 295 4.77 5.80 17.70
C LYS A 295 3.31 5.29 17.83
N GLN A 296 2.50 5.46 16.79
CA GLN A 296 1.27 4.70 16.56
C GLN A 296 1.59 3.22 16.31
N GLN A 297 1.47 2.42 17.37
CA GLN A 297 1.54 0.95 17.30
C GLN A 297 0.65 0.39 16.17
N VAL A 298 1.00 -0.78 15.62
CA VAL A 298 0.20 -1.49 14.59
C VAL A 298 -1.28 -1.63 15.02
N PHE A 299 -1.52 -1.86 16.32
CA PHE A 299 -2.85 -2.01 16.90
C PHE A 299 -3.51 -0.70 17.37
N SER A 300 -2.97 0.48 17.05
CA SER A 300 -3.47 1.78 17.54
C SER A 300 -4.92 2.11 17.17
N VAL A 301 -5.46 1.49 16.11
CA VAL A 301 -6.87 1.56 15.72
C VAL A 301 -7.66 0.32 16.17
N GLN A 302 -6.98 -0.80 16.44
CA GLN A 302 -7.59 -2.12 16.57
C GLN A 302 -8.24 -2.36 17.93
N LYS A 303 -9.50 -2.80 17.92
CA LYS A 303 -10.31 -3.04 19.14
C LYS A 303 -10.26 -4.49 19.66
N GLY A 304 -9.58 -5.41 18.96
CA GLY A 304 -9.61 -6.83 19.31
C GLY A 304 -8.49 -7.71 18.77
N LEU A 305 -7.49 -7.14 18.09
CA LEU A 305 -6.29 -7.84 17.64
C LEU A 305 -5.14 -7.64 18.65
N ASN A 306 -4.19 -8.57 18.69
CA ASN A 306 -2.99 -8.49 19.51
C ASN A 306 -1.75 -9.01 18.76
N ASP A 307 -0.57 -8.82 19.35
CA ASP A 307 0.71 -9.20 18.76
C ASP A 307 0.78 -10.70 18.44
N THR A 308 0.18 -11.56 19.26
CA THR A 308 0.11 -13.01 19.05
C THR A 308 -0.68 -13.38 17.80
N MET A 309 -1.84 -12.76 17.57
CA MET A 309 -2.66 -13.00 16.37
C MET A 309 -1.92 -12.59 15.09
N ARG A 310 -1.15 -11.50 15.14
CA ARG A 310 -0.27 -11.11 14.04
C ARG A 310 0.91 -12.07 13.90
N TYR A 311 1.55 -12.52 14.98
CA TYR A 311 2.63 -13.51 14.91
C TYR A 311 2.15 -14.78 14.19
N ILE A 312 0.98 -15.32 14.58
CA ILE A 312 0.35 -16.47 13.92
C ILE A 312 0.16 -16.21 12.42
N LEU A 313 -0.33 -15.03 12.03
CA LEU A 313 -0.46 -14.67 10.63
C LEU A 313 0.89 -14.65 9.90
N ILE A 314 1.93 -14.02 10.47
CA ILE A 314 3.21 -13.86 9.78
C ILE A 314 3.96 -15.19 9.69
N ASP A 315 3.92 -16.06 10.71
CA ASP A 315 4.53 -17.39 10.62
C ASP A 315 3.88 -18.22 9.50
N TRP A 316 2.54 -18.23 9.40
CA TRP A 316 1.82 -18.86 8.27
C TRP A 316 2.16 -18.24 6.91
N LEU A 317 2.30 -16.91 6.81
CA LEU A 317 2.74 -16.27 5.57
C LEU A 317 4.21 -16.62 5.23
N VAL A 318 5.05 -16.96 6.21
CA VAL A 318 6.39 -17.50 5.95
C VAL A 318 6.30 -18.94 5.41
N GLU A 319 5.38 -19.77 5.90
CA GLU A 319 5.12 -21.10 5.31
C GLU A 319 4.71 -20.98 3.84
N VAL A 320 3.71 -20.14 3.54
CA VAL A 320 3.25 -19.87 2.16
C VAL A 320 4.38 -19.34 1.28
N ALA A 321 5.13 -18.34 1.76
CA ALA A 321 6.27 -17.77 1.03
C ALA A 321 7.46 -18.73 0.88
N THR A 322 7.49 -19.86 1.60
CA THR A 322 8.50 -20.91 1.45
C THR A 322 8.01 -21.99 0.49
N MET A 323 6.74 -22.38 0.58
CA MET A 323 6.09 -23.33 -0.33
C MET A 323 6.00 -22.80 -1.77
N LYS A 324 5.93 -21.47 -1.96
CA LYS A 324 5.94 -20.78 -3.27
C LYS A 324 7.30 -20.13 -3.61
N ASP A 325 8.36 -20.47 -2.86
CA ASP A 325 9.72 -19.93 -2.97
C ASP A 325 9.86 -18.39 -3.11
N PHE A 326 8.88 -17.64 -2.61
CA PHE A 326 8.86 -16.19 -2.72
C PHE A 326 10.02 -15.55 -1.94
N THR A 327 10.66 -14.58 -2.59
CA THR A 327 11.86 -13.91 -2.05
C THR A 327 11.63 -13.25 -0.70
N SER A 328 12.71 -13.17 0.11
CA SER A 328 12.73 -12.42 1.39
C SER A 328 12.14 -11.02 1.28
N LEU A 329 12.41 -10.32 0.16
CA LEU A 329 11.87 -8.99 -0.12
C LEU A 329 10.35 -8.99 -0.31
N CYS A 330 9.80 -9.98 -1.02
CA CYS A 330 8.36 -10.11 -1.21
C CYS A 330 7.63 -10.36 0.13
N LEU A 331 8.21 -11.19 1.00
CA LEU A 331 7.70 -11.42 2.35
C LEU A 331 7.75 -10.13 3.20
N HIS A 332 8.88 -9.43 3.24
CA HIS A 332 9.00 -8.16 3.97
C HIS A 332 8.00 -7.08 3.48
N LEU A 333 7.78 -6.98 2.17
CA LEU A 333 6.77 -6.08 1.59
C LEU A 333 5.35 -6.48 1.99
N THR A 334 5.05 -7.78 2.01
CA THR A 334 3.75 -8.31 2.44
C THR A 334 3.45 -7.93 3.89
N VAL A 335 4.43 -8.08 4.79
CA VAL A 335 4.26 -7.74 6.22
C VAL A 335 4.08 -6.24 6.44
N GLU A 336 4.84 -5.37 5.77
CA GLU A 336 4.65 -3.92 5.87
C GLU A 336 3.32 -3.48 5.22
N CYS A 337 2.83 -4.18 4.19
CA CYS A 337 1.51 -3.96 3.60
C CYS A 337 0.39 -4.24 4.64
N VAL A 338 0.46 -5.39 5.32
CA VAL A 338 -0.43 -5.76 6.44
C VAL A 338 -0.37 -4.71 7.56
N ASP A 339 0.84 -4.37 8.04
CA ASP A 339 1.01 -3.47 9.18
C ASP A 339 0.60 -2.02 8.87
N ARG A 340 0.68 -1.59 7.60
CA ARG A 340 0.15 -0.29 7.16
C ARG A 340 -1.38 -0.29 7.06
N TYR A 341 -1.98 -1.40 6.66
CA TYR A 341 -3.44 -1.55 6.64
C TYR A 341 -4.02 -1.57 8.06
N LEU A 342 -3.43 -2.34 8.97
CA LEU A 342 -3.83 -2.41 10.39
C LEU A 342 -3.69 -1.06 11.13
N ARG A 343 -2.78 -0.18 10.71
CA ARG A 343 -2.67 1.21 11.19
C ARG A 343 -3.79 2.14 10.69
N ARG A 344 -4.61 1.72 9.71
CA ARG A 344 -5.57 2.58 8.99
C ARG A 344 -7.02 2.11 9.01
N ARG A 345 -7.29 0.81 9.00
CA ARG A 345 -8.64 0.21 8.96
C ARG A 345 -8.84 -0.78 10.10
N LEU A 346 -10.05 -0.82 10.67
CA LEU A 346 -10.43 -1.83 11.68
C LEU A 346 -10.52 -3.21 11.02
N VAL A 347 -9.90 -4.23 11.59
CA VAL A 347 -9.94 -5.60 11.06
C VAL A 347 -10.47 -6.56 12.13
N PRO A 348 -11.61 -7.25 11.88
CA PRO A 348 -12.08 -8.29 12.78
C PRO A 348 -11.21 -9.54 12.65
N ARG A 349 -11.06 -10.30 13.74
CA ARG A 349 -10.18 -11.49 13.83
C ARG A 349 -10.34 -12.45 12.64
N TYR A 350 -11.58 -12.73 12.24
CA TYR A 350 -11.90 -13.66 11.15
C TYR A 350 -11.57 -13.13 9.74
N ARG A 351 -11.14 -11.87 9.57
CA ARG A 351 -10.60 -11.33 8.30
C ARG A 351 -9.07 -11.13 8.34
N LEU A 352 -8.38 -11.53 9.41
CA LEU A 352 -6.93 -11.31 9.53
C LEU A 352 -6.12 -12.17 8.54
N GLN A 353 -6.53 -13.42 8.28
CA GLN A 353 -5.90 -14.27 7.26
C GLN A 353 -6.19 -13.76 5.85
N LEU A 354 -7.43 -13.36 5.56
CA LEU A 354 -7.84 -12.69 4.31
C LEU A 354 -6.97 -11.45 4.02
N LEU A 355 -6.71 -10.59 5.02
CA LEU A 355 -5.78 -9.46 4.89
C LEU A 355 -4.39 -9.93 4.47
N GLY A 356 -3.80 -10.88 5.19
CA GLY A 356 -2.43 -11.34 4.95
C GLY A 356 -2.23 -11.92 3.56
N ILE A 357 -3.14 -12.78 3.12
CA ILE A 357 -3.03 -13.44 1.81
C ILE A 357 -3.34 -12.47 0.65
N ALA A 358 -4.30 -11.55 0.81
CA ALA A 358 -4.57 -10.49 -0.18
C ALA A 358 -3.39 -9.50 -0.31
N CYS A 359 -2.72 -9.16 0.81
CA CYS A 359 -1.46 -8.43 0.78
C CYS A 359 -0.38 -9.19 -0.01
N MET A 360 -0.29 -10.52 0.11
CA MET A 360 0.68 -11.33 -0.63
C MET A 360 0.38 -11.38 -2.13
N VAL A 361 -0.89 -11.51 -2.53
CA VAL A 361 -1.31 -11.42 -3.95
C VAL A 361 -0.88 -10.08 -4.55
N ILE A 362 -1.11 -8.96 -3.85
CA ILE A 362 -0.68 -7.62 -4.31
C ILE A 362 0.86 -7.51 -4.36
N CYS A 363 1.57 -7.94 -3.31
CA CYS A 363 3.02 -7.76 -3.23
C CYS A 363 3.78 -8.65 -4.22
N THR A 364 3.35 -9.89 -4.44
CA THR A 364 3.92 -10.78 -5.48
C THR A 364 3.71 -10.18 -6.87
N ARG A 365 2.48 -9.74 -7.19
CA ARG A 365 2.15 -9.02 -8.43
C ARG A 365 2.94 -7.71 -8.63
N PHE A 366 3.44 -7.08 -7.57
CA PHE A 366 4.22 -5.85 -7.66
C PHE A 366 5.74 -6.09 -7.83
N ILE A 367 6.32 -7.12 -7.21
CA ILE A 367 7.78 -7.31 -7.13
C ILE A 367 8.33 -8.50 -7.92
N SER A 368 7.50 -9.47 -8.32
CA SER A 368 7.94 -10.77 -8.81
C SER A 368 7.46 -11.09 -10.23
N LYS A 369 8.18 -11.98 -10.93
CA LYS A 369 7.73 -12.62 -12.17
C LYS A 369 6.63 -13.63 -11.85
N GLU A 370 6.95 -14.63 -11.04
CA GLU A 370 6.00 -15.57 -10.45
C GLU A 370 5.10 -14.85 -9.44
N ILE A 371 3.79 -15.10 -9.48
CA ILE A 371 2.81 -14.44 -8.60
C ILE A 371 2.03 -15.46 -7.78
N LEU A 372 1.35 -15.00 -6.74
CA LEU A 372 0.23 -15.73 -6.17
C LEU A 372 -1.06 -15.25 -6.85
N THR A 373 -1.77 -16.15 -7.55
CA THR A 373 -3.09 -15.85 -8.12
C THR A 373 -4.17 -15.81 -7.04
N ILE A 374 -5.33 -15.21 -7.35
CA ILE A 374 -6.48 -15.17 -6.43
C ILE A 374 -7.03 -16.59 -6.20
N ARG A 375 -7.05 -17.44 -7.23
CA ARG A 375 -7.54 -18.83 -7.12
C ARG A 375 -6.65 -19.67 -6.19
N GLU A 376 -5.32 -19.54 -6.29
CA GLU A 376 -4.40 -20.16 -5.33
C GLU A 376 -4.53 -19.57 -3.92
N ALA A 377 -4.73 -18.25 -3.79
CA ALA A 377 -4.93 -17.62 -2.48
C ALA A 377 -6.19 -18.13 -1.76
N VAL A 378 -7.28 -18.37 -2.49
CA VAL A 378 -8.50 -19.03 -1.97
C VAL A 378 -8.17 -20.45 -1.50
N TRP A 379 -7.53 -21.26 -2.34
CA TRP A 379 -7.14 -22.65 -2.02
C TRP A 379 -6.21 -22.74 -0.79
N LEU A 380 -5.22 -21.85 -0.69
CA LEU A 380 -4.30 -21.76 0.46
C LEU A 380 -4.99 -21.44 1.79
N THR A 381 -6.18 -20.83 1.76
CA THR A 381 -7.00 -20.59 2.97
C THR A 381 -7.99 -21.74 3.25
N ASP A 382 -7.78 -22.92 2.66
CA ASP A 382 -8.71 -24.06 2.73
C ASP A 382 -10.15 -23.66 2.32
N ASN A 383 -10.25 -22.76 1.33
CA ASN A 383 -11.50 -22.17 0.85
C ASN A 383 -12.32 -21.41 1.93
N THR A 384 -11.68 -20.96 3.02
CA THR A 384 -12.30 -20.16 4.09
C THR A 384 -12.86 -18.83 3.57
N TYR A 385 -12.27 -18.28 2.50
CA TYR A 385 -12.71 -17.06 1.84
C TYR A 385 -12.96 -17.32 0.35
N LYS A 386 -13.89 -16.58 -0.25
CA LYS A 386 -14.20 -16.71 -1.68
C LYS A 386 -13.30 -15.84 -2.54
N TYR A 387 -13.32 -16.12 -3.84
CA TYR A 387 -12.65 -15.32 -4.86
C TYR A 387 -13.07 -13.84 -4.78
N GLU A 388 -14.36 -13.57 -4.61
CA GLU A 388 -14.89 -12.20 -4.44
C GLU A 388 -14.38 -11.52 -3.17
N ASP A 389 -14.19 -12.25 -2.06
CA ASP A 389 -13.67 -11.69 -0.81
C ASP A 389 -12.22 -11.23 -0.97
N LEU A 390 -11.40 -11.99 -1.71
CA LEU A 390 -10.06 -11.58 -2.11
C LEU A 390 -10.09 -10.33 -3.00
N VAL A 391 -10.96 -10.28 -4.01
CA VAL A 391 -11.09 -9.12 -4.92
C VAL A 391 -11.46 -7.85 -4.15
N ARG A 392 -12.46 -7.92 -3.27
CA ARG A 392 -12.86 -6.81 -2.38
C ARG A 392 -11.71 -6.39 -1.49
N MET A 393 -11.05 -7.35 -0.83
CA MET A 393 -9.94 -7.06 0.10
C MET A 393 -8.75 -6.41 -0.62
N MET A 394 -8.43 -6.81 -1.85
CA MET A 394 -7.41 -6.12 -2.65
C MET A 394 -7.78 -4.66 -2.90
N GLY A 395 -9.04 -4.37 -3.22
CA GLY A 395 -9.52 -3.01 -3.41
C GLY A 395 -9.50 -2.18 -2.12
N GLU A 396 -9.84 -2.77 -0.97
CA GLU A 396 -9.63 -2.12 0.34
C GLU A 396 -8.16 -1.83 0.61
N ILE A 397 -7.26 -2.79 0.40
CA ILE A 397 -5.82 -2.60 0.64
C ILE A 397 -5.25 -1.49 -0.25
N VAL A 398 -5.49 -1.53 -1.57
CA VAL A 398 -4.91 -0.54 -2.49
C VAL A 398 -5.51 0.85 -2.30
N SER A 399 -6.80 0.96 -2.00
CA SER A 399 -7.42 2.25 -1.67
C SER A 399 -6.93 2.80 -0.32
N ALA A 400 -6.96 1.99 0.74
CA ALA A 400 -6.51 2.39 2.08
C ALA A 400 -5.00 2.65 2.17
N LEU A 401 -4.18 2.15 1.25
CA LEU A 401 -2.73 2.44 1.17
C LEU A 401 -2.37 3.55 0.17
N GLU A 402 -3.35 4.23 -0.42
CA GLU A 402 -3.13 5.29 -1.44
C GLU A 402 -2.26 4.80 -2.61
N GLY A 403 -2.46 3.56 -3.09
CA GLY A 403 -1.65 2.95 -4.17
C GLY A 403 -0.16 2.73 -3.88
N LYS A 404 0.35 3.16 -2.72
CA LYS A 404 1.80 3.13 -2.37
C LYS A 404 2.21 1.72 -1.94
N ILE A 405 2.26 0.76 -2.86
CA ILE A 405 2.49 -0.66 -2.52
C ILE A 405 3.88 -0.89 -1.91
N ARG A 406 4.94 -0.41 -2.57
CA ARG A 406 6.34 -0.62 -2.16
C ARG A 406 6.90 0.55 -1.35
N VAL A 407 7.71 0.23 -0.34
CA VAL A 407 8.50 1.15 0.51
C VAL A 407 9.85 0.49 0.85
N PRO A 408 10.88 1.23 1.31
CA PRO A 408 12.15 0.64 1.75
C PRO A 408 11.98 -0.31 2.94
N THR A 409 12.39 -1.56 2.81
CA THR A 409 12.32 -2.60 3.85
C THR A 409 13.68 -2.82 4.54
N VAL A 410 13.70 -3.62 5.62
CA VAL A 410 14.94 -4.07 6.28
C VAL A 410 15.88 -4.76 5.28
N VAL A 411 15.34 -5.55 4.35
CA VAL A 411 16.11 -6.21 3.28
C VAL A 411 16.77 -5.19 2.37
N ASP A 412 16.06 -4.14 1.94
CA ASP A 412 16.62 -3.14 1.04
C ASP A 412 17.88 -2.47 1.63
N TYR A 413 17.88 -2.13 2.93
CA TYR A 413 19.06 -1.60 3.63
C TYR A 413 20.12 -2.68 3.91
N LYS A 414 19.72 -3.92 4.22
CA LYS A 414 20.64 -5.06 4.37
C LYS A 414 21.46 -5.29 3.10
N GLU A 415 20.82 -5.25 1.93
CA GLU A 415 21.50 -5.36 0.63
C GLU A 415 22.44 -4.18 0.33
N VAL A 416 22.23 -3.00 0.93
CA VAL A 416 23.21 -1.89 0.85
C VAL A 416 24.41 -2.17 1.75
N LEU A 417 24.20 -2.62 3.00
CA LEU A 417 25.29 -2.98 3.92
C LEU A 417 26.18 -4.10 3.37
N LEU A 418 25.59 -5.13 2.77
CA LEU A 418 26.33 -6.27 2.19
C LEU A 418 27.08 -5.91 0.90
N ALA A 419 26.65 -4.87 0.17
CA ALA A 419 27.40 -4.35 -0.97
C ALA A 419 28.61 -3.51 -0.50
N LEU A 420 28.44 -2.70 0.56
CA LEU A 420 29.44 -1.74 1.03
C LEU A 420 30.63 -2.33 1.77
N VAL A 421 30.45 -3.45 2.46
CA VAL A 421 31.50 -4.05 3.30
C VAL A 421 31.54 -5.57 3.08
N PRO A 422 32.70 -6.18 2.81
CA PRO A 422 32.80 -7.63 2.63
C PRO A 422 32.33 -8.36 3.89
N VAL A 423 31.47 -9.35 3.68
CA VAL A 423 30.87 -10.21 4.71
C VAL A 423 30.89 -11.65 4.21
N GLU A 424 31.40 -12.58 5.02
CA GLU A 424 31.39 -14.02 4.72
C GLU A 424 29.96 -14.54 4.51
N LEU A 425 29.75 -15.41 3.52
CA LEU A 425 28.42 -15.93 3.13
C LEU A 425 27.60 -16.47 4.32
N ARG A 426 28.21 -17.24 5.23
CA ARG A 426 27.55 -17.75 6.45
C ARG A 426 27.00 -16.61 7.32
N THR A 427 27.74 -15.50 7.41
CA THR A 427 27.32 -14.28 8.12
C THR A 427 26.22 -13.51 7.37
N GLN A 428 26.21 -13.54 6.02
CA GLN A 428 25.11 -12.97 5.22
C GLN A 428 23.79 -13.75 5.42
N HIS A 429 23.89 -15.08 5.49
CA HIS A 429 22.75 -15.96 5.77
C HIS A 429 22.21 -15.71 7.18
N LEU A 430 23.07 -15.64 8.20
CA LEU A 430 22.66 -15.33 9.58
C LEU A 430 22.03 -13.94 9.69
N CYS A 431 22.59 -12.93 9.01
CA CYS A 431 22.01 -11.59 8.94
C CYS A 431 20.61 -11.60 8.29
N SER A 432 20.41 -12.41 7.24
CA SER A 432 19.11 -12.55 6.56
C SER A 432 18.07 -13.30 7.41
N PHE A 433 18.49 -14.35 8.13
CA PHE A 433 17.67 -15.07 9.11
C PHE A 433 17.21 -14.14 10.25
N LEU A 434 18.12 -13.30 10.77
CA LEU A 434 17.79 -12.28 11.77
C LEU A 434 16.80 -11.21 11.25
N CYS A 435 16.90 -10.84 9.97
CA CYS A 435 15.93 -9.93 9.35
C CYS A 435 14.53 -10.57 9.28
N GLU A 436 14.41 -11.81 8.80
CA GLU A 436 13.10 -12.48 8.71
C GLU A 436 12.51 -12.82 10.08
N LEU A 437 13.32 -13.20 11.08
CA LEU A 437 12.87 -13.34 12.46
C LEU A 437 12.29 -12.02 13.01
N SER A 438 12.84 -10.88 12.61
CA SER A 438 12.35 -9.57 13.08
C SER A 438 10.91 -9.26 12.63
N LEU A 439 10.45 -9.81 11.50
CA LEU A 439 9.09 -9.61 10.97
C LEU A 439 8.01 -10.09 11.94
N LEU A 440 8.29 -11.13 12.71
CA LEU A 440 7.36 -11.75 13.64
C LEU A 440 7.01 -10.82 14.82
N HIS A 441 7.90 -9.87 15.16
CA HIS A 441 7.80 -9.08 16.40
C HIS A 441 7.56 -7.58 16.14
N THR A 442 6.29 -7.18 16.24
CA THR A 442 5.81 -5.78 16.25
C THR A 442 6.67 -4.80 17.06
N SER A 443 7.17 -5.22 18.22
CA SER A 443 8.00 -4.37 19.09
C SER A 443 9.28 -3.85 18.42
N LEU A 444 9.76 -4.51 17.35
CA LEU A 444 10.94 -4.10 16.61
C LEU A 444 10.64 -2.98 15.58
N SER A 445 9.36 -2.73 15.25
CA SER A 445 8.95 -1.60 14.39
C SER A 445 9.18 -0.23 15.03
N ALA A 446 9.53 -0.19 16.32
CA ALA A 446 10.00 1.01 17.02
C ALA A 446 11.38 1.50 16.52
N TYR A 447 12.10 0.66 15.78
CA TYR A 447 13.37 1.01 15.12
C TYR A 447 13.16 1.28 13.62
N ALA A 448 13.96 2.18 13.06
CA ALA A 448 14.00 2.40 11.61
C ALA A 448 14.51 1.15 10.87
N PRO A 449 14.00 0.83 9.65
CA PRO A 449 14.46 -0.33 8.89
C PRO A 449 15.98 -0.37 8.66
N ALA A 450 16.62 0.79 8.45
CA ALA A 450 18.08 0.88 8.34
C ALA A 450 18.81 0.54 9.65
N ARG A 451 18.28 0.98 10.80
CA ARG A 451 18.83 0.69 12.13
C ARG A 451 18.65 -0.79 12.49
N LEU A 452 17.51 -1.38 12.12
CA LEU A 452 17.24 -2.80 12.32
C LEU A 452 18.12 -3.70 11.44
N ALA A 453 18.38 -3.30 10.19
CA ALA A 453 19.35 -3.98 9.31
C ALA A 453 20.80 -3.89 9.84
N ALA A 454 21.21 -2.71 10.34
CA ALA A 454 22.50 -2.52 10.98
C ALA A 454 22.65 -3.38 12.26
N ALA A 455 21.61 -3.44 13.09
CA ALA A 455 21.57 -4.29 14.29
C ALA A 455 21.61 -5.80 13.96
N ALA A 456 20.90 -6.25 12.91
CA ALA A 456 20.95 -7.63 12.44
C ALA A 456 22.36 -8.02 11.95
N LEU A 457 23.03 -7.15 11.18
CA LEU A 457 24.41 -7.38 10.76
C LEU A 457 25.38 -7.41 11.95
N LEU A 458 25.24 -6.48 12.89
CA LEU A 458 26.05 -6.42 14.10
C LEU A 458 25.88 -7.70 14.95
N LEU A 459 24.64 -8.15 15.16
CA LEU A 459 24.35 -9.39 15.90
C LEU A 459 24.88 -10.64 15.19
N ALA A 460 24.82 -10.71 13.85
CA ALA A 460 25.42 -11.79 13.08
C ALA A 460 26.96 -11.83 13.24
N ARG A 461 27.62 -10.67 13.12
CA ARG A 461 29.08 -10.54 13.28
C ARG A 461 29.56 -10.84 14.72
N LEU A 462 28.79 -10.43 15.73
CA LEU A 462 29.02 -10.79 17.13
C LEU A 462 28.88 -12.29 17.37
N THR A 463 27.85 -12.93 16.79
CA THR A 463 27.63 -14.37 16.91
C THR A 463 28.77 -15.18 16.31
N HIS A 464 29.27 -14.78 15.13
CA HIS A 464 30.48 -15.35 14.53
C HIS A 464 31.80 -14.82 15.12
N ARG A 465 31.74 -14.13 16.28
CA ARG A 465 32.91 -13.70 17.09
C ARG A 465 33.95 -12.88 16.33
N GLN A 466 33.52 -12.05 15.37
CA GLN A 466 34.41 -11.16 14.65
C GLN A 466 35.03 -10.12 15.61
N THR A 467 36.33 -9.88 15.49
CA THR A 467 37.11 -9.04 16.44
C THR A 467 36.74 -7.55 16.39
N GLN A 468 36.23 -7.07 15.25
CA GLN A 468 35.62 -5.74 15.09
C GLN A 468 34.25 -5.90 14.43
N PRO A 469 33.20 -6.24 15.21
CA PRO A 469 31.90 -6.58 14.66
C PRO A 469 31.15 -5.33 14.16
N TRP A 470 31.44 -4.15 14.70
CA TRP A 470 31.20 -2.85 14.09
C TRP A 470 32.55 -2.18 13.86
N THR A 471 32.83 -1.71 12.66
CA THR A 471 34.08 -1.02 12.29
C THR A 471 33.85 0.49 12.22
N THR A 472 34.92 1.30 12.30
CA THR A 472 34.84 2.74 12.04
C THR A 472 34.22 3.02 10.66
N GLN A 473 34.61 2.25 9.64
CA GLN A 473 34.03 2.33 8.30
C GLN A 473 32.50 2.14 8.30
N LEU A 474 31.94 1.21 9.09
CA LEU A 474 30.49 1.02 9.19
C LEU A 474 29.79 2.18 9.90
N TRP A 475 30.44 2.81 10.88
CA TRP A 475 29.97 4.04 11.50
C TRP A 475 30.01 5.22 10.52
N ASP A 476 31.14 5.44 9.83
CA ASP A 476 31.32 6.50 8.82
C ASP A 476 30.30 6.37 7.66
N LEU A 477 29.99 5.15 7.23
CA LEU A 477 29.03 4.87 6.16
C LEU A 477 27.57 5.05 6.59
N THR A 478 27.18 4.65 7.81
CA THR A 478 25.76 4.61 8.21
C THR A 478 25.34 5.76 9.11
N GLY A 479 26.29 6.44 9.76
CA GLY A 479 26.06 7.40 10.83
C GLY A 479 25.71 6.77 12.19
N PHE A 480 25.49 5.45 12.29
CA PHE A 480 25.17 4.80 13.56
C PHE A 480 26.44 4.42 14.32
N SER A 481 26.56 4.92 15.55
CA SER A 481 27.59 4.47 16.50
C SER A 481 27.30 3.05 16.99
N TYR A 482 28.26 2.44 17.68
CA TYR A 482 28.03 1.15 18.36
C TYR A 482 26.92 1.28 19.43
N GLU A 483 26.92 2.38 20.18
CA GLU A 483 25.97 2.66 21.26
C GLU A 483 24.53 2.86 20.74
N ASP A 484 24.35 3.49 19.57
CA ASP A 484 23.05 3.61 18.90
C ASP A 484 22.36 2.26 18.60
N LEU A 485 23.18 1.22 18.38
CA LEU A 485 22.72 -0.10 17.97
C LEU A 485 22.48 -1.03 19.16
N ILE A 486 23.14 -0.84 20.30
CA ILE A 486 23.00 -1.69 21.51
C ILE A 486 21.52 -1.97 21.87
N PRO A 487 20.62 -0.96 21.98
CA PRO A 487 19.22 -1.21 22.34
C PRO A 487 18.48 -2.06 21.28
N CYS A 488 18.80 -1.85 20.01
CA CYS A 488 18.19 -2.58 18.90
C CYS A 488 18.68 -4.03 18.84
N VAL A 489 19.99 -4.25 19.02
CA VAL A 489 20.62 -5.59 19.08
C VAL A 489 20.10 -6.39 20.27
N LEU A 490 20.03 -5.80 21.47
CA LEU A 490 19.49 -6.46 22.66
C LEU A 490 17.99 -6.77 22.50
N SER A 491 17.20 -5.87 21.93
CA SER A 491 15.78 -6.08 21.68
C SER A 491 15.53 -7.17 20.62
N LEU A 492 16.32 -7.20 19.54
CA LEU A 492 16.25 -8.21 18.48
C LEU A 492 16.60 -9.59 19.04
N HIS A 493 17.74 -9.71 19.73
CA HIS A 493 18.17 -10.98 20.32
C HIS A 493 17.16 -11.49 21.35
N LYS A 494 16.69 -10.62 22.27
CA LYS A 494 15.71 -11.01 23.28
C LYS A 494 14.42 -11.52 22.63
N LYS A 495 13.86 -10.79 21.66
CA LYS A 495 12.60 -11.17 21.03
C LYS A 495 12.69 -12.49 20.26
N CYS A 496 13.79 -12.72 19.54
CA CYS A 496 13.90 -13.86 18.63
C CYS A 496 14.51 -15.13 19.26
N PHE A 497 15.20 -15.03 20.41
CA PHE A 497 15.90 -16.18 21.03
C PHE A 497 15.72 -16.35 22.55
N HIS A 498 15.20 -15.37 23.28
CA HIS A 498 15.00 -15.45 24.74
C HIS A 498 13.51 -15.51 25.13
N ASP A 499 12.66 -14.72 24.48
CA ASP A 499 11.22 -14.81 24.69
C ASP A 499 10.69 -16.11 24.02
N ASP A 500 9.83 -16.86 24.71
CA ASP A 500 9.25 -18.10 24.16
C ASP A 500 8.47 -17.83 22.87
N ALA A 501 8.75 -18.62 21.83
CA ALA A 501 8.00 -18.57 20.58
C ALA A 501 6.52 -18.96 20.84
N PRO A 502 5.54 -18.12 20.43
CA PRO A 502 4.12 -18.41 20.60
C PRO A 502 3.74 -19.80 20.11
N LYS A 503 2.80 -20.42 20.82
CA LYS A 503 2.32 -21.76 20.51
C LYS A 503 1.00 -21.69 19.75
N ASP A 504 0.84 -22.61 18.81
CA ASP A 504 -0.43 -22.84 18.14
C ASP A 504 -1.47 -23.46 19.09
N TYR A 505 -2.68 -23.67 18.60
CA TYR A 505 -3.76 -24.31 19.36
C TYR A 505 -3.47 -25.77 19.74
N ARG A 506 -2.44 -26.39 19.15
CA ARG A 506 -1.97 -27.77 19.39
C ARG A 506 -0.77 -27.81 20.36
N GLN A 507 -0.40 -26.66 20.94
CA GLN A 507 0.74 -26.46 21.85
C GLN A 507 2.13 -26.65 21.21
N VAL A 508 2.22 -26.57 19.88
CA VAL A 508 3.47 -26.56 19.11
C VAL A 508 3.94 -25.13 18.94
N SER A 509 5.23 -24.84 19.21
CA SER A 509 5.78 -23.51 18.97
C SER A 509 5.92 -23.22 17.47
N LEU A 510 5.49 -22.01 17.09
CA LEU A 510 5.56 -21.48 15.73
C LEU A 510 7.02 -21.24 15.32
N THR A 511 7.40 -21.74 14.15
CA THR A 511 8.82 -21.92 13.74
C THR A 511 9.05 -21.82 12.23
N ALA A 512 8.11 -21.32 11.43
CA ALA A 512 8.23 -21.30 9.97
C ALA A 512 9.51 -20.59 9.47
N VAL A 513 9.90 -19.47 10.10
CA VAL A 513 11.18 -18.77 9.78
C VAL A 513 12.40 -19.64 10.09
N LYS A 514 12.37 -20.52 11.11
CA LYS A 514 13.49 -21.43 11.40
C LYS A 514 13.60 -22.49 10.31
N GLN A 515 12.48 -23.14 9.97
CA GLN A 515 12.39 -24.18 8.95
C GLN A 515 12.82 -23.66 7.57
N ARG A 516 12.38 -22.45 7.19
CA ARG A 516 12.82 -21.75 5.96
C ARG A 516 14.34 -21.59 5.85
N PHE A 517 15.04 -21.43 6.97
CA PHE A 517 16.50 -21.32 7.05
C PHE A 517 17.21 -22.64 7.45
N GLU A 518 16.47 -23.75 7.60
CA GLU A 518 17.01 -25.12 7.61
C GLU A 518 17.30 -25.62 6.17
N ASP A 519 16.83 -24.90 5.14
CA ASP A 519 17.17 -25.17 3.74
C ASP A 519 18.69 -25.06 3.52
N LYS A 520 19.24 -26.05 2.79
CA LYS A 520 20.65 -26.12 2.37
C LYS A 520 21.10 -24.92 1.55
N ARG A 521 20.18 -24.22 0.86
CA ARG A 521 20.45 -22.94 0.19
C ARG A 521 20.95 -21.87 1.16
N TYR A 522 20.49 -21.90 2.42
CA TYR A 522 21.01 -21.04 3.49
C TYR A 522 22.10 -21.70 4.35
N GLY A 523 22.52 -22.92 4.02
CA GLY A 523 23.56 -23.65 4.77
C GLY A 523 23.14 -24.02 6.18
N GLU A 524 21.84 -24.35 6.38
CA GLU A 524 21.27 -24.83 7.65
C GLU A 524 21.46 -23.83 8.82
N ILE A 525 21.51 -22.53 8.50
CA ILE A 525 21.96 -21.45 9.42
C ILE A 525 21.05 -21.24 10.64
N SER A 526 19.80 -21.69 10.60
CA SER A 526 18.89 -21.63 11.75
C SER A 526 19.30 -22.59 12.89
N GLN A 527 20.17 -23.56 12.61
CA GLN A 527 20.79 -24.46 13.59
C GLN A 527 22.09 -23.88 14.20
N GLU A 528 22.53 -22.69 13.79
CA GLU A 528 23.73 -22.03 14.29
C GLU A 528 23.60 -21.65 15.78
N LYS A 529 24.68 -21.83 16.55
CA LYS A 529 24.64 -21.60 18.00
C LYS A 529 24.79 -20.12 18.34
N VAL A 530 23.67 -19.41 18.31
CA VAL A 530 23.54 -18.01 18.75
C VAL A 530 24.03 -17.85 20.21
N LEU A 531 24.65 -16.70 20.50
CA LEU A 531 25.10 -16.31 21.84
C LEU A 531 23.94 -16.35 22.85
N SER A 532 24.22 -16.66 24.12
CA SER A 532 23.24 -16.42 25.19
C SER A 532 23.04 -14.92 25.42
N TYR A 533 21.90 -14.52 25.99
CA TYR A 533 21.64 -13.10 26.30
C TYR A 533 22.72 -12.50 27.24
N SER A 534 23.22 -13.29 28.20
CA SER A 534 24.34 -12.90 29.08
C SER A 534 25.68 -12.76 28.33
N GLN A 535 25.98 -13.66 27.38
CA GLN A 535 27.16 -13.56 26.53
C GLN A 535 27.09 -12.34 25.60
N LEU A 536 25.89 -12.03 25.08
CA LEU A 536 25.66 -10.84 24.27
C LEU A 536 25.82 -9.55 25.10
N CYS A 537 25.26 -9.48 26.30
CA CYS A 537 25.46 -8.33 27.21
C CYS A 537 26.95 -8.10 27.48
N ALA A 538 27.71 -9.16 27.79
CA ALA A 538 29.15 -9.09 28.01
C ALA A 538 29.92 -8.66 26.74
N ALA A 539 29.55 -9.15 25.56
CA ALA A 539 30.17 -8.78 24.29
C ALA A 539 29.84 -7.34 23.84
N LEU A 540 28.71 -6.78 24.29
CA LEU A 540 28.32 -5.37 24.09
C LEU A 540 28.83 -4.43 25.20
N GLY A 541 29.50 -4.94 26.23
CA GLY A 541 29.99 -4.14 27.37
C GLY A 541 28.89 -3.68 28.35
N VAL A 542 27.69 -4.25 28.30
CA VAL A 542 26.53 -3.83 29.11
C VAL A 542 26.49 -4.63 30.42
N THR A 543 26.53 -3.92 31.55
CA THR A 543 26.34 -4.51 32.89
C THR A 543 24.90 -4.93 33.12
N GLN A 544 24.69 -6.14 33.64
CA GLN A 544 23.35 -6.62 33.99
C GLN A 544 22.92 -6.13 35.38
N ASP A 545 22.22 -5.00 35.42
CA ASP A 545 21.39 -4.65 36.58
C ASP A 545 20.08 -5.46 36.53
N SER A 546 20.05 -6.60 37.20
CA SER A 546 18.79 -7.29 37.54
C SER A 546 18.26 -6.78 38.89
N PRO A 547 16.93 -6.81 39.11
CA PRO A 547 16.24 -8.07 39.33
C PRO A 547 15.14 -8.38 38.32
N ASP A 548 14.82 -9.65 38.17
CA ASP A 548 13.63 -10.10 37.42
C ASP A 548 12.34 -9.64 38.14
N PRO A 549 11.38 -9.00 37.43
CA PRO A 549 10.03 -8.83 37.94
C PRO A 549 9.32 -10.20 37.94
N PRO A 550 8.43 -10.47 38.92
CA PRO A 550 7.79 -11.78 39.05
C PRO A 550 6.88 -12.09 37.85
N THR A 551 6.79 -13.38 37.52
CA THR A 551 5.93 -13.92 36.47
C THR A 551 4.47 -13.57 36.72
N PHE A 552 3.95 -12.54 36.03
CA PHE A 552 2.52 -12.24 36.06
C PHE A 552 1.72 -13.32 35.32
N LEU A 553 0.65 -13.78 35.97
CA LEU A 553 -0.19 -14.87 35.51
C LEU A 553 -0.82 -14.55 34.14
N SER A 554 -0.47 -15.35 33.13
CA SER A 554 -1.24 -15.41 31.89
C SER A 554 -2.45 -16.32 32.10
N THR A 555 -3.65 -15.75 32.11
CA THR A 555 -4.91 -16.51 32.05
C THR A 555 -5.96 -15.70 31.30
N GLY A 556 -5.78 -15.62 29.98
CA GLY A 556 -6.81 -15.18 29.04
C GLY A 556 -7.05 -16.31 28.05
N GLU A 557 -8.20 -16.99 28.17
CA GLU A 557 -8.50 -18.20 27.40
C GLU A 557 -8.59 -17.88 25.90
N ILE A 558 -7.76 -18.56 25.10
CA ILE A 558 -7.83 -18.47 23.64
C ILE A 558 -8.97 -19.36 23.18
N HIS A 559 -10.18 -18.77 23.08
CA HIS A 559 -11.30 -19.44 22.41
C HIS A 559 -10.91 -19.80 20.97
N THR A 560 -11.11 -21.08 20.63
CA THR A 560 -10.78 -21.69 19.35
C THR A 560 -11.55 -21.07 18.19
N PHE A 561 -10.85 -20.69 17.11
CA PHE A 561 -11.30 -20.83 15.71
C PHE A 561 -10.18 -20.46 14.72
N LEU A 562 -9.12 -21.28 14.70
CA LEU A 562 -8.20 -21.48 13.57
C LEU A 562 -7.81 -22.96 13.58
N SER A 563 -8.01 -23.67 12.48
CA SER A 563 -7.90 -25.14 12.40
C SER A 563 -6.89 -25.56 11.33
N SER A 564 -5.98 -26.50 11.65
CA SER A 564 -5.07 -27.16 10.70
C SER A 564 -4.58 -28.48 11.32
N PRO A 565 -5.13 -29.65 10.93
CA PRO A 565 -5.08 -30.85 11.76
C PRO A 565 -3.81 -31.69 11.60
N SER A 566 -3.22 -32.11 12.73
CA SER A 566 -2.31 -33.26 12.79
C SER A 566 -2.22 -33.81 14.23
N GLY A 567 -2.25 -35.14 14.39
CA GLY A 567 -2.61 -35.80 15.66
C GLY A 567 -1.53 -36.67 16.30
N ARG A 568 -1.86 -37.24 17.47
CA ARG A 568 -1.12 -38.31 18.15
C ARG A 568 -2.10 -39.32 18.78
N ARG A 569 -1.79 -40.61 18.71
CA ARG A 569 -2.41 -41.69 19.52
C ARG A 569 -1.36 -42.71 19.93
N THR A 570 -1.48 -43.26 21.14
CA THR A 570 -0.64 -44.35 21.67
C THR A 570 -1.46 -45.63 21.88
N LYS A 571 -0.80 -46.80 21.83
CA LYS A 571 -1.42 -48.13 21.68
C LYS A 571 -1.85 -48.78 23.00
N ARG A 572 -2.94 -49.56 23.00
CA ARG A 572 -3.15 -50.81 23.79
C ARG A 572 -4.33 -51.65 23.24
N LYS A 573 -4.58 -52.84 23.79
CA LYS A 573 -5.43 -53.97 23.30
C LYS A 573 -6.45 -54.38 24.42
N ARG A 574 -7.48 -55.24 24.29
CA ARG A 574 -7.77 -56.38 23.38
C ARG A 574 -9.28 -56.79 23.43
N GLU A 575 -9.70 -57.58 22.43
CA GLU A 575 -10.86 -58.51 22.42
C GLU A 575 -12.27 -57.97 22.10
N ASN A 576 -13.24 -58.89 21.89
CA ASN A 576 -14.37 -58.73 20.95
C ASN A 576 -15.76 -58.97 21.57
N SER A 577 -16.79 -58.26 21.06
CA SER A 577 -18.17 -58.77 20.89
C SER A 577 -18.91 -57.97 19.80
N LEU A 578 -20.13 -58.38 19.43
CA LEU A 578 -20.82 -57.96 18.20
C LEU A 578 -21.74 -56.72 18.33
N GLN A 579 -22.00 -56.13 17.15
CA GLN A 579 -23.20 -55.37 16.72
C GLN A 579 -23.24 -53.82 16.89
N GLU A 580 -23.13 -53.15 15.73
CA GLU A 580 -23.80 -51.90 15.28
C GLU A 580 -23.88 -50.66 16.20
N ASP A 581 -22.87 -49.77 16.12
CA ASP A 581 -23.05 -48.35 15.71
C ASP A 581 -21.67 -47.69 15.38
N ARG A 582 -21.68 -46.61 14.58
CA ARG A 582 -20.63 -45.56 14.37
C ARG A 582 -19.17 -45.92 14.05
N GLY A 583 -18.59 -45.12 13.15
CA GLY A 583 -17.29 -44.49 13.41
C GLY A 583 -16.26 -44.49 12.26
N SER A 584 -15.76 -43.30 11.91
CA SER A 584 -14.63 -43.09 11.00
C SER A 584 -13.30 -43.62 11.59
N PHE A 585 -12.40 -44.11 10.73
CA PHE A 585 -11.02 -43.60 10.48
C PHE A 585 -10.32 -44.62 9.53
N VAL A 586 -10.05 -44.31 8.26
CA VAL A 586 -8.85 -43.63 7.73
C VAL A 586 -7.57 -44.48 7.79
N THR A 587 -6.91 -44.66 6.64
CA THR A 587 -5.45 -44.43 6.44
C THR A 587 -5.08 -44.42 4.96
N THR A 588 -4.51 -43.32 4.47
CA THR A 588 -3.52 -43.31 3.37
C THR A 588 -2.12 -43.54 3.96
N PRO A 589 -1.23 -44.33 3.32
CA PRO A 589 0.14 -44.52 3.78
C PRO A 589 1.10 -43.46 3.22
N THR A 590 2.32 -43.37 3.78
CA THR A 590 3.41 -42.56 3.22
C THR A 590 4.70 -43.40 3.18
N ALA A 591 5.31 -43.44 1.99
CA ALA A 591 6.63 -43.92 1.58
C ALA A 591 7.56 -44.68 2.57
N GLU A 592 8.04 -45.85 2.12
CA GLU A 592 9.48 -46.19 2.08
C GLU A 592 9.73 -47.22 0.96
N LEU A 593 10.98 -47.34 0.46
CA LEU A 593 11.30 -47.98 -0.83
C LEU A 593 11.74 -49.45 -0.72
N SER A 594 11.21 -50.34 -1.57
CA SER A 594 11.96 -51.48 -2.13
C SER A 594 11.32 -52.08 -3.40
N SER A 595 12.14 -52.79 -4.17
CA SER A 595 11.92 -53.44 -5.47
C SER A 595 10.65 -54.29 -5.65
N GLN A 596 10.19 -54.36 -6.92
CA GLN A 596 9.11 -55.18 -7.50
C GLN A 596 7.67 -54.73 -7.24
N GLU A 597 7.06 -54.01 -8.22
CA GLU A 597 5.69 -54.26 -8.73
C GLU A 597 5.37 -53.42 -10.01
N GLU A 598 6.28 -53.43 -10.99
CA GLU A 598 6.08 -52.78 -12.29
C GLU A 598 5.11 -53.58 -13.19
N THR A 599 3.78 -53.43 -13.04
CA THR A 599 2.84 -53.86 -14.11
C THR A 599 1.44 -53.23 -14.13
N LEU A 600 0.92 -52.63 -13.05
CA LEU A 600 -0.53 -52.33 -12.92
C LEU A 600 -0.92 -50.88 -12.53
N LEU A 601 -0.11 -49.87 -12.89
CA LEU A 601 -0.43 -48.44 -12.63
C LEU A 601 -0.46 -47.54 -13.89
N GLY A 602 -0.45 -48.14 -15.09
CA GLY A 602 -0.26 -47.42 -16.36
C GLY A 602 -1.47 -46.70 -16.97
N SER A 603 -2.46 -46.21 -16.19
CA SER A 603 -3.65 -45.55 -16.78
C SER A 603 -4.34 -44.48 -15.93
N PHE A 604 -3.70 -43.93 -14.89
CA PHE A 604 -4.29 -42.89 -14.03
C PHE A 604 -3.30 -41.75 -13.66
N LEU A 605 -2.18 -41.65 -14.37
CA LEU A 605 -1.20 -40.57 -14.25
C LEU A 605 -0.83 -40.08 -15.66
N ASP A 606 -1.71 -39.27 -16.26
CA ASP A 606 -1.49 -38.61 -17.56
C ASP A 606 -1.67 -37.08 -17.47
N TRP A 607 -1.46 -36.53 -16.28
CA TRP A 607 -1.07 -35.12 -16.11
C TRP A 607 0.41 -35.11 -15.76
N SER A 608 1.25 -35.13 -16.81
CA SER A 608 2.71 -35.08 -16.65
C SER A 608 3.14 -33.75 -16.05
N LEU A 609 4.03 -33.81 -15.06
CA LEU A 609 4.72 -32.64 -14.52
C LEU A 609 5.83 -32.21 -15.48
N ASP A 610 5.49 -31.40 -16.48
CA ASP A 610 6.49 -30.62 -17.21
C ASP A 610 7.01 -29.49 -16.31
N CYS A 611 8.00 -29.82 -15.49
CA CYS A 611 8.75 -28.89 -14.65
C CYS A 611 9.67 -27.97 -15.48
N CYS A 612 9.06 -27.18 -16.36
CA CYS A 612 9.68 -26.11 -17.14
C CYS A 612 8.98 -24.78 -16.83
N SER A 613 9.76 -23.70 -16.75
CA SER A 613 9.30 -22.34 -16.44
C SER A 613 8.24 -21.83 -17.42
N GLY A 614 6.97 -22.03 -17.12
CA GLY A 614 5.83 -21.57 -17.92
C GLY A 614 4.70 -21.04 -17.03
N TYR A 615 4.61 -19.70 -16.91
CA TYR A 615 3.57 -19.05 -16.12
C TYR A 615 2.26 -18.93 -16.93
N GLU A 616 1.40 -19.94 -16.81
CA GLU A 616 0.00 -19.91 -17.24
C GLU A 616 -0.81 -18.97 -16.34
N GLY A 617 -0.64 -17.66 -16.55
CA GLY A 617 -1.18 -16.64 -15.66
C GLY A 617 -2.66 -16.30 -15.82
N ASP A 618 -3.02 -15.15 -15.25
CA ASP A 618 -4.36 -14.78 -14.78
C ASP A 618 -5.54 -14.92 -15.79
N GLN A 619 -6.05 -16.13 -16.03
CA GLN A 619 -7.39 -16.39 -16.59
C GLN A 619 -8.55 -15.98 -15.64
N GLU A 620 -8.24 -15.27 -14.55
CA GLU A 620 -9.15 -14.90 -13.46
C GLU A 620 -10.36 -14.05 -13.88
N SER A 621 -10.23 -13.28 -14.96
CA SER A 621 -11.32 -12.41 -15.44
C SER A 621 -12.29 -13.11 -16.39
N GLU A 622 -12.08 -14.38 -16.72
CA GLU A 622 -13.07 -15.18 -17.44
C GLU A 622 -14.14 -15.67 -16.46
N GLY A 623 -15.40 -15.35 -16.77
CA GLY A 623 -16.54 -15.98 -16.11
C GLY A 623 -16.59 -17.47 -16.46
N GLU A 624 -16.92 -18.30 -15.48
CA GLU A 624 -16.89 -19.76 -15.60
C GLU A 624 -17.72 -20.26 -16.80
N LYS A 625 -17.05 -20.93 -17.76
CA LYS A 625 -17.67 -21.55 -18.93
C LYS A 625 -17.36 -23.04 -19.01
N GLU A 626 -17.99 -23.82 -18.13
CA GLU A 626 -18.38 -25.18 -18.49
C GLU A 626 -19.82 -25.13 -19.05
N GLY A 627 -19.92 -25.09 -20.38
CA GLY A 627 -21.19 -25.03 -21.10
C GLY A 627 -20.94 -24.91 -22.61
N ASP A 628 -21.38 -25.90 -23.37
CA ASP A 628 -21.24 -25.91 -24.84
C ASP A 628 -21.93 -24.69 -25.47
N VAL A 629 -21.19 -23.94 -26.29
CA VAL A 629 -21.74 -22.84 -27.09
C VAL A 629 -21.49 -23.11 -28.57
N THR A 630 -22.52 -23.59 -29.26
CA THR A 630 -22.60 -23.55 -30.72
C THR A 630 -22.72 -22.09 -31.18
N ALA A 631 -21.70 -21.60 -31.88
CA ALA A 631 -21.63 -20.20 -32.30
C ALA A 631 -22.57 -19.89 -33.50
N PRO A 632 -23.28 -18.74 -33.47
CA PRO A 632 -23.76 -18.05 -34.67
C PRO A 632 -22.88 -16.82 -34.98
N SER A 633 -22.57 -16.59 -36.26
CA SER A 633 -21.81 -15.43 -36.71
C SER A 633 -22.70 -14.23 -37.01
N GLY A 634 -22.33 -13.05 -36.47
CA GLY A 634 -23.01 -11.79 -36.75
C GLY A 634 -22.06 -10.61 -36.54
N ILE A 635 -21.80 -9.84 -37.60
CA ILE A 635 -21.03 -8.61 -37.54
C ILE A 635 -21.99 -7.47 -37.19
N LEU A 636 -21.72 -6.74 -36.11
CA LEU A 636 -22.41 -5.49 -35.77
C LEU A 636 -21.38 -4.36 -35.68
N ASP A 637 -21.56 -3.35 -36.51
CA ASP A 637 -20.66 -2.20 -36.64
C ASP A 637 -21.02 -1.14 -35.58
N VAL A 638 -20.20 -1.05 -34.53
CA VAL A 638 -20.41 -0.11 -33.41
C VAL A 638 -19.67 1.19 -33.68
N THR A 639 -20.36 2.14 -34.30
CA THR A 639 -19.78 3.45 -34.64
C THR A 639 -19.42 4.25 -33.37
N VAL A 640 -18.13 4.51 -33.17
CA VAL A 640 -17.62 5.20 -31.97
C VAL A 640 -17.98 6.69 -32.00
N VAL A 641 -18.97 7.09 -31.19
CA VAL A 641 -19.30 8.50 -30.95
C VAL A 641 -18.49 9.03 -29.76
N CYS A 642 -17.29 9.54 -30.04
CA CYS A 642 -16.51 10.32 -29.07
C CYS A 642 -17.21 11.66 -28.78
N LEU A 643 -17.90 11.77 -27.64
CA LEU A 643 -18.47 13.04 -27.17
C LEU A 643 -17.40 13.90 -26.48
N ASN A 644 -17.25 15.14 -26.95
CA ASN A 644 -16.26 16.10 -26.41
C ASN A 644 -16.70 16.71 -25.06
N PRO A 645 -15.79 16.93 -24.10
CA PRO A 645 -16.12 17.33 -22.73
C PRO A 645 -16.31 18.86 -22.55
N GLU A 646 -16.93 19.57 -23.50
CA GLU A 646 -17.11 21.04 -23.46
C GLU A 646 -18.55 21.49 -23.74
N GLN A 647 -19.56 20.94 -23.04
CA GLN A 647 -20.93 21.47 -23.15
C GLN A 647 -21.84 21.24 -21.92
N HIS A 648 -21.43 21.73 -20.73
CA HIS A 648 -22.36 21.89 -19.60
C HIS A 648 -22.13 23.21 -18.84
N CYS A 649 -22.96 24.20 -19.14
CA CYS A 649 -23.22 25.37 -18.30
C CYS A 649 -24.66 25.84 -18.53
N CYS A 650 -25.31 26.31 -17.46
CA CYS A 650 -26.62 26.98 -17.44
C CYS A 650 -27.82 26.20 -18.04
N GLN A 651 -28.64 25.63 -17.16
CA GLN A 651 -30.01 26.17 -17.00
C GLN A 651 -30.57 25.83 -15.62
N GLU A 652 -31.23 26.81 -14.99
CA GLU A 652 -31.92 26.67 -13.72
C GLU A 652 -33.35 26.16 -13.97
N SER A 653 -33.82 25.20 -13.17
CA SER A 653 -35.21 24.73 -13.23
C SER A 653 -36.05 25.59 -12.29
N SER A 654 -36.91 26.45 -12.85
CA SER A 654 -38.00 27.04 -12.08
C SER A 654 -39.16 26.05 -12.00
N ASP A 655 -39.78 25.95 -10.83
CA ASP A 655 -41.10 25.33 -10.69
C ASP A 655 -42.18 26.26 -11.28
N GLU A 656 -43.25 25.68 -11.83
CA GLU A 656 -44.61 26.24 -11.96
C GLU A 656 -45.59 25.06 -12.12
N GLU A 657 -46.79 25.13 -11.54
CA GLU A 657 -47.79 24.04 -11.55
C GLU A 657 -48.92 24.26 -12.58
N ALA A 658 -49.36 23.19 -13.24
CA ALA A 658 -50.69 23.14 -13.89
C ALA A 658 -51.19 21.69 -14.04
N CYS A 659 -52.51 21.48 -13.91
CA CYS A 659 -53.17 20.16 -13.96
C CYS A 659 -53.79 19.84 -15.36
N PRO A 660 -54.19 18.58 -15.62
CA PRO A 660 -54.48 18.07 -16.99
C PRO A 660 -55.98 17.91 -17.32
N GLU A 661 -56.29 17.84 -18.62
CA GLU A 661 -57.49 17.30 -19.31
C GLU A 661 -57.26 17.51 -20.85
N ASP A 662 -57.79 16.77 -21.83
CA ASP A 662 -58.26 15.36 -21.93
C ASP A 662 -58.33 14.96 -23.44
N GLU A 663 -58.74 13.71 -23.73
CA GLU A 663 -59.22 13.14 -25.00
C GLU A 663 -58.22 12.83 -26.15
N ARG A 664 -58.74 12.06 -27.12
CA ARG A 664 -58.05 11.38 -28.24
C ARG A 664 -58.83 11.66 -29.57
N PRO A 665 -58.64 10.88 -30.66
CA PRO A 665 -57.49 10.80 -31.56
C PRO A 665 -57.88 11.13 -33.02
N GLN A 666 -56.92 11.31 -33.95
CA GLN A 666 -57.07 10.82 -35.34
C GLN A 666 -55.76 10.88 -36.18
N ASP A 667 -55.36 9.73 -36.69
CA ASP A 667 -54.76 9.52 -38.03
C ASP A 667 -55.84 9.74 -39.13
N PRO A 668 -55.56 9.78 -40.46
CA PRO A 668 -54.36 9.29 -41.15
C PRO A 668 -53.80 10.14 -42.33
N GLN A 669 -52.76 9.59 -42.98
CA GLN A 669 -52.51 9.51 -44.45
C GLN A 669 -51.17 10.07 -44.97
N VAL A 670 -50.42 9.19 -45.62
CA VAL A 670 -49.33 9.45 -46.57
C VAL A 670 -49.93 9.68 -47.96
N PRO A 671 -49.24 10.37 -48.89
CA PRO A 671 -48.53 9.61 -49.92
C PRO A 671 -47.14 10.19 -50.28
N ALA A 672 -46.30 9.36 -50.88
CA ALA A 672 -44.95 9.73 -51.35
C ALA A 672 -44.94 10.04 -52.86
N LEU A 673 -43.90 10.75 -53.32
CA LEU A 673 -43.25 10.45 -54.60
C LEU A 673 -41.80 10.98 -54.64
N ASP A 674 -41.00 10.40 -55.54
CA ASP A 674 -39.59 10.71 -55.83
C ASP A 674 -39.35 12.12 -56.41
N THR A 675 -38.10 12.62 -56.38
CA THR A 675 -37.27 12.78 -57.61
C THR A 675 -35.94 13.54 -57.36
N GLN A 676 -34.84 12.88 -57.73
CA GLN A 676 -33.54 13.34 -58.27
C GLN A 676 -33.04 14.81 -58.11
N ILE A 677 -31.80 14.91 -57.62
CA ILE A 677 -30.78 15.98 -57.79
C ILE A 677 -30.62 16.38 -59.28
N PRO A 678 -30.53 17.67 -59.71
CA PRO A 678 -29.22 18.37 -59.78
C PRO A 678 -29.16 19.94 -59.85
N ALA A 679 -27.91 20.46 -59.86
CA ALA A 679 -27.44 21.70 -60.53
C ALA A 679 -27.82 23.06 -59.87
N THR A 680 -27.13 24.22 -60.01
CA THR A 680 -25.86 24.71 -60.65
C THR A 680 -25.53 26.14 -60.06
N PRO A 681 -24.59 27.02 -60.53
CA PRO A 681 -23.68 27.04 -61.70
C PRO A 681 -22.19 27.43 -61.42
N GLY A 682 -21.36 27.49 -62.48
CA GLY A 682 -20.02 28.13 -62.52
C GLY A 682 -20.07 29.61 -62.99
N PRO A 683 -19.12 30.18 -63.79
CA PRO A 683 -18.03 29.52 -64.55
C PRO A 683 -16.64 30.26 -64.68
N LYS A 684 -15.65 29.56 -65.26
CA LYS A 684 -14.52 30.01 -66.15
C LYS A 684 -13.80 31.38 -65.95
N SER A 685 -12.46 31.34 -65.81
CA SER A 685 -11.50 31.76 -66.88
C SER A 685 -10.03 31.40 -66.52
N LEU A 686 -9.06 31.67 -67.41
CA LEU A 686 -7.63 31.30 -67.34
C LEU A 686 -6.68 32.50 -67.45
N LEU A 687 -5.48 32.45 -66.83
CA LEU A 687 -4.16 32.76 -67.45
C LEU A 687 -2.94 32.49 -66.53
N CYS A 688 -1.78 32.35 -67.18
CA CYS A 688 -0.43 31.93 -66.74
C CYS A 688 0.27 32.77 -65.62
N THR A 689 1.44 32.42 -65.05
CA THR A 689 2.57 31.56 -65.54
C THR A 689 3.42 30.92 -64.41
N SER A 690 4.33 30.00 -64.79
CA SER A 690 5.32 29.19 -64.03
C SER A 690 6.64 29.96 -63.68
N PRO A 691 7.76 29.39 -63.14
CA PRO A 691 8.18 27.98 -62.86
C PRO A 691 8.72 27.75 -61.40
N GLU A 692 9.41 26.67 -60.94
CA GLU A 692 10.22 25.55 -61.49
C GLU A 692 10.02 24.18 -60.77
N PRO A 693 10.56 23.05 -61.31
CA PRO A 693 10.49 21.70 -60.72
C PRO A 693 11.80 21.18 -60.08
N GLY A 694 11.72 20.08 -59.32
CA GLY A 694 12.88 19.40 -58.68
C GLY A 694 13.40 18.15 -59.41
N LYS A 695 14.16 17.28 -58.72
CA LYS A 695 14.54 15.92 -59.15
C LYS A 695 15.11 15.04 -58.02
N ASP A 696 15.02 13.72 -58.21
CA ASP A 696 15.57 12.64 -57.36
C ASP A 696 17.08 12.44 -57.54
N VAL A 697 17.70 11.55 -56.73
CA VAL A 697 18.49 10.35 -57.16
C VAL A 697 19.33 9.74 -56.01
N THR A 698 18.90 8.54 -55.59
CA THR A 698 19.62 7.32 -55.10
C THR A 698 20.91 7.32 -54.23
N THR A 699 21.05 6.18 -53.52
CA THR A 699 22.31 5.50 -53.06
C THR A 699 23.17 6.20 -51.99
N SER A 700 23.39 5.61 -50.81
CA SER A 700 24.11 4.35 -50.49
C SER A 700 25.63 4.52 -50.50
N GLY A 701 26.28 4.31 -49.35
CA GLY A 701 27.73 4.46 -49.19
C GLY A 701 28.24 4.07 -47.79
N TYR A 702 28.91 2.92 -47.73
CA TYR A 702 29.83 2.50 -46.66
C TYR A 702 31.01 3.51 -46.53
N SER A 703 31.82 3.58 -45.46
CA SER A 703 31.71 3.13 -44.05
C SER A 703 32.95 3.63 -43.27
N SER A 704 32.91 3.53 -41.94
CA SER A 704 34.04 3.20 -41.03
C SER A 704 35.33 4.06 -40.96
N VAL A 705 35.54 4.61 -39.76
CA VAL A 705 36.77 4.53 -38.93
C VAL A 705 38.10 5.15 -39.43
N SER A 706 38.49 6.25 -38.78
CA SER A 706 39.76 6.41 -38.01
C SER A 706 39.78 7.82 -37.37
N THR A 707 39.86 8.02 -36.04
CA THR A 707 41.06 7.91 -35.16
C THR A 707 42.31 8.50 -35.81
N THR A 708 42.86 9.63 -35.39
CA THR A 708 43.37 9.92 -34.02
C THR A 708 43.45 11.42 -33.70
N SER A 709 43.66 11.75 -32.41
CA SER A 709 44.04 13.10 -31.94
C SER A 709 45.43 13.53 -32.44
N PRO A 710 45.78 14.82 -32.26
CA PRO A 710 46.81 15.10 -31.26
C PRO A 710 46.46 16.24 -30.28
N THR A 711 47.33 16.41 -29.27
CA THR A 711 47.26 17.35 -28.16
C THR A 711 48.15 18.59 -28.37
N SER A 712 48.08 19.54 -27.43
CA SER A 712 49.10 20.60 -27.15
C SER A 712 49.20 21.77 -28.18
N SER A 713 49.70 22.98 -27.83
CA SER A 713 49.78 23.69 -26.53
C SER A 713 50.33 25.13 -26.69
N VAL A 714 49.91 26.04 -25.79
CA VAL A 714 50.71 27.15 -25.21
C VAL A 714 50.99 28.44 -26.03
N ASP A 715 50.77 29.57 -25.34
CA ASP A 715 51.25 30.96 -25.46
C ASP A 715 51.04 31.87 -26.70
N GLY A 716 50.91 33.18 -26.40
CA GLY A 716 50.81 34.27 -27.38
C GLY A 716 49.97 35.48 -26.93
N GLY A 717 50.18 36.02 -25.72
CA GLY A 717 49.33 37.09 -25.14
C GLY A 717 49.90 38.52 -25.24
N LEU A 718 49.05 39.54 -24.97
CA LEU A 718 49.42 40.93 -24.65
C LEU A 718 48.17 41.74 -24.22
N GLY A 719 48.30 42.64 -23.22
CA GLY A 719 47.34 43.77 -23.05
C GLY A 719 46.79 44.10 -21.65
N VAL A 720 47.46 45.05 -20.97
CA VAL A 720 46.89 46.06 -20.04
C VAL A 720 46.25 45.62 -18.70
N LEU A 721 46.78 46.20 -17.61
CA LEU A 721 46.17 46.34 -16.28
C LEU A 721 45.97 47.86 -16.01
N PRO A 722 45.00 48.28 -15.18
CA PRO A 722 45.34 48.70 -13.81
C PRO A 722 44.36 48.20 -12.72
N ARG A 723 44.64 48.57 -11.45
CA ARG A 723 44.09 48.00 -10.19
C ARG A 723 43.28 49.04 -9.36
N PRO A 724 42.79 48.74 -8.12
CA PRO A 724 41.61 49.41 -7.53
C PRO A 724 41.88 50.35 -6.33
N THR A 725 40.80 51.00 -5.86
CA THR A 725 40.60 51.77 -4.61
C THR A 725 39.07 51.88 -4.36
N SER A 726 38.47 52.20 -3.19
CA SER A 726 38.80 52.19 -1.74
C SER A 726 37.50 52.58 -0.96
N VAL A 727 37.27 52.51 0.36
CA VAL A 727 38.11 52.20 1.54
C VAL A 727 37.25 51.63 2.72
N LEU A 728 37.78 51.66 3.95
CA LEU A 728 37.25 51.29 5.29
C LEU A 728 36.09 52.20 5.80
N SER A 729 35.48 52.10 6.99
CA SER A 729 35.84 51.58 8.35
C SER A 729 34.54 51.36 9.19
N LEU A 730 34.47 51.07 10.52
CA LEU A 730 35.40 51.00 11.66
C LEU A 730 34.84 50.04 12.78
N ASP A 731 35.61 49.80 13.84
CA ASP A 731 35.38 48.83 14.95
C ASP A 731 34.59 49.35 16.18
N SER A 732 34.17 48.45 17.09
CA SER A 732 34.57 48.45 18.52
C SER A 732 33.94 47.33 19.37
N ASP A 733 34.61 46.96 20.48
CA ASP A 733 34.42 45.74 21.28
C ASP A 733 33.24 45.73 22.28
N SER A 734 32.77 44.53 22.70
CA SER A 734 33.14 43.94 24.02
C SER A 734 32.19 42.86 24.58
N HIS A 735 32.72 42.09 25.54
CA HIS A 735 32.20 40.93 26.28
C HIS A 735 30.68 40.80 26.58
N THR A 736 30.13 39.58 26.39
CA THR A 736 29.53 38.78 27.49
C THR A 736 29.26 37.31 27.09
N GLN A 737 29.11 36.42 28.08
CA GLN A 737 28.75 34.99 27.90
C GLN A 737 27.20 34.77 27.91
N PRO A 738 26.67 33.59 27.56
CA PRO A 738 25.30 33.45 27.07
C PRO A 738 24.20 33.45 28.14
N CYS A 739 23.02 33.96 27.76
CA CYS A 739 21.78 33.78 28.50
C CYS A 739 20.81 32.85 27.75
N HIS A 740 20.35 31.79 28.42
CA HIS A 740 19.26 30.94 27.92
C HIS A 740 17.94 31.72 27.85
N HIS A 741 17.23 31.62 26.73
CA HIS A 741 15.78 31.85 26.71
C HIS A 741 15.02 30.63 26.21
N GLN A 742 14.42 29.90 27.15
CA GLN A 742 13.52 28.79 26.88
C GLN A 742 12.19 29.32 26.31
N ALA A 743 11.97 29.18 25.00
CA ALA A 743 10.68 29.44 24.39
C ALA A 743 9.66 28.34 24.77
N ARG A 744 8.98 28.52 25.92
CA ARG A 744 7.92 27.63 26.41
C ARG A 744 6.76 27.55 25.40
N LYS A 745 6.68 26.46 24.62
CA LYS A 745 5.47 26.12 23.87
C LYS A 745 4.38 25.63 24.83
N SER A 746 3.25 26.35 24.89
CA SER A 746 2.13 26.03 25.77
C SER A 746 1.24 24.94 25.16
N CYS A 747 1.52 23.68 25.45
CA CYS A 747 0.66 22.55 25.07
C CYS A 747 -0.56 22.48 26.01
N LEU A 748 -1.76 22.79 25.50
CA LEU A 748 -3.02 22.48 26.18
C LEU A 748 -3.36 21.00 25.96
N GLN A 749 -2.96 20.14 26.90
CA GLN A 749 -3.40 18.74 26.93
C GLN A 749 -4.77 18.63 27.60
N CYS A 750 -5.79 18.23 26.83
CA CYS A 750 -7.06 17.78 27.40
C CYS A 750 -6.85 16.39 28.03
N ARG A 751 -7.13 16.27 29.33
CA ARG A 751 -7.01 15.02 30.10
C ARG A 751 -8.42 14.42 30.27
N PRO A 752 -8.64 13.11 30.06
CA PRO A 752 -9.94 12.49 30.34
C PRO A 752 -10.21 12.48 31.86
N PRO A 753 -11.48 12.59 32.30
CA PRO A 753 -11.84 12.54 33.71
C PRO A 753 -11.81 11.12 34.25
N SER A 754 -11.30 10.96 35.48
CA SER A 754 -11.40 9.72 36.27
C SER A 754 -12.77 9.61 36.96
N PRO A 755 -13.29 8.38 37.21
CA PRO A 755 -14.58 8.19 37.88
C PRO A 755 -14.51 8.46 39.40
N PRO A 756 -15.64 8.79 40.05
CA PRO A 756 -15.73 8.91 41.51
C PRO A 756 -16.31 7.64 42.18
N GLU A 757 -15.53 7.05 43.07
CA GLU A 757 -16.00 6.17 44.15
C GLU A 757 -15.99 6.95 45.48
N SER A 758 -16.81 6.69 46.49
CA SER A 758 -18.07 5.92 46.60
C SER A 758 -18.82 6.39 47.87
N SER A 759 -20.14 6.20 47.98
CA SER A 759 -20.84 6.25 49.30
C SER A 759 -22.23 5.60 49.32
N VAL A 760 -22.30 4.52 50.10
CA VAL A 760 -23.44 3.84 50.77
C VAL A 760 -24.86 4.46 50.65
N PRO A 761 -25.88 3.71 50.18
CA PRO A 761 -27.29 4.05 50.41
C PRO A 761 -27.80 3.58 51.79
N ARG A 762 -28.71 4.35 52.41
CA ARG A 762 -29.50 3.92 53.59
C ARG A 762 -31.00 4.19 53.40
N GLN A 763 -31.81 3.39 54.09
CA GLN A 763 -33.25 3.17 53.87
C GLN A 763 -34.15 4.39 54.11
N GLN A 764 -35.33 4.40 53.45
CA GLN A 764 -36.72 4.53 54.00
C GLN A 764 -37.69 5.25 53.02
N VAL A 765 -39.00 4.96 52.90
CA VAL A 765 -39.88 3.80 53.24
C VAL A 765 -41.31 4.02 52.62
N LYS A 766 -42.17 2.99 52.55
CA LYS A 766 -43.60 2.96 52.06
C LYS A 766 -43.80 2.93 50.51
N ARG A 767 -44.81 2.24 49.93
CA ARG A 767 -45.90 1.40 50.50
C ARG A 767 -46.47 0.33 49.51
N ILE A 768 -46.38 -0.95 49.91
CA ILE A 768 -47.45 -1.98 49.93
C ILE A 768 -48.44 -2.10 48.74
N ASN A 769 -48.38 -3.21 47.97
CA ASN A 769 -49.40 -4.30 48.00
C ASN A 769 -49.04 -5.55 47.15
N LEU A 770 -49.44 -6.73 47.67
CA LEU A 770 -49.92 -8.00 47.05
C LEU A 770 -49.77 -8.18 45.51
N CYS A 771 -49.41 -9.33 44.92
CA CYS A 771 -49.04 -10.71 45.34
C CYS A 771 -48.40 -11.45 44.09
N ILE A 772 -48.13 -12.77 43.96
CA ILE A 772 -48.48 -14.02 44.68
C ILE A 772 -47.36 -15.13 44.51
N HIS A 773 -47.68 -16.41 44.75
CA HIS A 773 -46.95 -17.68 44.50
C HIS A 773 -46.43 -17.91 43.05
N SER A 774 -45.50 -18.83 42.74
CA SER A 774 -44.81 -19.88 43.56
C SER A 774 -43.49 -20.41 42.93
N GLU A 775 -42.69 -21.15 43.74
CA GLU A 775 -41.85 -22.34 43.43
C GLU A 775 -40.80 -22.31 42.26
N GLU A 776 -39.60 -22.90 42.35
CA GLU A 776 -38.80 -23.43 43.49
C GLU A 776 -37.30 -23.59 43.06
N GLU A 777 -36.41 -23.76 44.06
CA GLU A 777 -35.06 -24.43 44.13
C GLU A 777 -34.16 -24.65 42.88
N ASP A 778 -32.81 -24.67 42.93
CA ASP A 778 -31.81 -24.79 44.02
C ASP A 778 -30.48 -24.07 43.58
N THR A 779 -29.69 -23.35 44.41
CA THR A 779 -28.58 -23.77 45.32
C THR A 779 -27.58 -24.82 44.77
N ASN A 780 -26.26 -24.86 45.03
CA ASN A 780 -25.23 -24.09 45.78
C ASN A 780 -23.94 -24.02 44.89
N LEU A 781 -23.00 -23.05 44.96
CA LEU A 781 -22.02 -22.67 46.01
C LEU A 781 -21.07 -23.77 46.53
N GLY A 782 -19.74 -23.57 46.34
CA GLY A 782 -18.64 -24.48 46.74
C GLY A 782 -17.53 -24.51 45.68
N LEU A 783 -16.41 -23.76 45.72
CA LEU A 783 -15.48 -23.27 46.77
C LEU A 783 -14.45 -24.34 47.24
N VAL A 784 -13.15 -24.00 47.05
CA VAL A 784 -11.91 -24.60 47.63
C VAL A 784 -11.21 -25.76 46.89
N ARG A 785 -9.93 -25.49 46.52
CA ARG A 785 -8.84 -26.39 46.05
C ARG A 785 -9.05 -27.05 44.67
N LEU A 786 -7.99 -27.28 43.89
CA LEU A 786 -6.55 -27.22 44.19
C LEU A 786 -5.80 -26.31 43.19
#